data_AF-D1J9B3-F1
#
_entry.id   AF-D1J9B3-F1
#
_cell.length_a   1.000
_cell.length_b   1.000
_cell.length_c   1.000
_cell.angle_alpha   90.00
_cell.angle_beta   90.00
_cell.angle_gamma   90.00
#
_symmetry.space_group_name_H-M   'P 1'
#
loop_
_entity.id
_entity.type
_entity.pdbx_description
1 polymer ?
#
loop_
_entity_poly.entity_id
_entity_poly.type
_entity_poly.pdbx_seq_one_letter_code
_entity_poly.pdbx_strand_id
1 'polypeptide(L)'
;MYRKGMILVICATILVLSFVGSASATNWSVDGSGGGDFSGIQETINNASTDDTIIVHSCVYYEKVYVNKSVTLKGIGYPVVDANGSGSAITLNADGITLEGFNATNSGSMWECAGIRVISSNNTITGNNVCNNGWNGISVDSSSNNSITGNNVSNNNGDGIGISDSSNNTITGNIVSNNSNVGIWLSSFVLFPFNNTITGNNVHNNYGGIYLSRSSNNSITGNNVGDNNDDGISLSRSSNNSITSNTFVNDGLSVDDSYQNTVEGNTVNGKPLVYLEDASDYTVEDAGQVILVNCTNITVENLDLANTSVGVALWNTEDSKVLNNTVSNNGNGISISRSRNNSITGNKVNNSSIGGISLWYSCNNTITGNNVCNNSIGGISLWDSCNNNTITCNTFVNCGLSIFEHYQNAVGDNTVNGKPLVYLVDASEYTVEDAGQVILVNCNNITIEGLDLSNTSVGIELWKTEDSKVLNNTVSNNSNTGIILSSSSNNTITGNNVSNNGNDGIDLSDSSNNSIYLNNFINNTDNVDSYASTNIWNSPEEITYTYNRTTYESYLGNYWADYKGRADANGIGNTAYSIDPEKDECDLYPLMTPFEYYISSEFETGVAATSNMETIAKTFVTFLNESEFEKAHGLFNKDVAEALPVDKLNATWNGLIDQYGAFTGIENISSTEEKGYETVFVTCNVSKTFLDAKIAFDNDEKIAGLHFRPIYPYQPPEYADPDSFTEIECTVGTGKWKLPGTLTIPKGEGPFHAVVLVAGSGPEDMDETIGPNKPFKDLAWGLATEGIAVLRYDKRTYRYPEECIAMIKNDNFTVNDETIDDAIAAVDLLRETERIDPDNISVLGHSWGGYLAPRIAARDENISGLIFLAAGARSLPDLIIEQTEYLASLDGKMDEKEVKSLEELRAQAMKVKELNISKGEILLGAPKSYWEDLSDYDPVETARNLTCPILILQGERDYHVTIVDYEMWIKGLPGKNNLCFILYSDFNHLFMAVPGTGEATPADLFIPGHVAPIVIDDVADWVKNQK
;
A
#
# COMPACT_ATOMS: atom_id res chain seq x y z
N MET A 1 48.75 58.59 30.19
CA MET A 1 47.34 59.03 30.16
C MET A 1 46.77 58.71 28.79
N TYR A 2 45.75 57.84 28.76
CA TYR A 2 44.63 57.72 27.82
C TYR A 2 44.79 57.83 26.27
N ARG A 3 44.51 56.67 25.64
CA ARG A 3 43.56 56.36 24.54
C ARG A 3 43.80 56.79 23.06
N LYS A 4 43.85 55.71 22.25
CA LYS A 4 43.14 55.38 20.98
C LYS A 4 43.35 56.25 19.72
N GLY A 5 43.67 55.56 18.61
CA GLY A 5 43.16 55.89 17.27
C GLY A 5 44.06 55.53 16.07
N MET A 6 43.85 54.33 15.50
CA MET A 6 43.80 53.96 14.06
C MET A 6 44.85 54.45 13.02
N ILE A 7 45.38 53.44 12.28
CA ILE A 7 45.43 53.28 10.80
C ILE A 7 46.71 53.60 9.98
N LEU A 8 47.16 52.53 9.28
CA LEU A 8 47.84 52.30 7.98
C LEU A 8 48.95 53.22 7.42
N VAL A 9 50.04 52.56 6.94
CA VAL A 9 50.75 52.70 5.61
C VAL A 9 51.59 51.40 5.43
N ILE A 10 51.37 50.47 4.47
CA ILE A 10 51.66 50.36 3.00
C ILE A 10 53.15 50.26 2.60
N CYS A 11 53.51 49.15 1.93
CA CYS A 11 54.47 49.02 0.80
C CYS A 11 54.14 47.68 0.07
N ALA A 12 53.44 47.63 -1.07
CA ALA A 12 53.82 47.96 -2.46
C ALA A 12 54.40 46.76 -3.27
N THR A 13 53.63 46.25 -4.23
CA THR A 13 54.13 45.71 -5.52
C THR A 13 53.06 45.76 -6.62
N ILE A 14 53.22 46.75 -7.50
CA ILE A 14 53.09 46.79 -8.98
C ILE A 14 51.92 46.06 -9.66
N LEU A 15 51.03 46.92 -10.18
CA LEU A 15 49.97 46.73 -11.17
C LEU A 15 50.54 46.42 -12.58
N VAL A 16 50.04 45.37 -13.22
CA VAL A 16 49.90 45.30 -14.69
C VAL A 16 48.40 45.37 -14.98
N LEU A 17 47.95 46.52 -15.47
CA LEU A 17 46.59 46.78 -15.91
C LEU A 17 46.39 46.15 -17.29
N SER A 18 45.86 44.93 -17.33
CA SER A 18 44.98 44.50 -18.43
C SER A 18 43.56 44.83 -18.01
N PHE A 19 42.97 45.86 -18.63
CA PHE A 19 41.53 46.07 -18.62
C PHE A 19 40.88 44.88 -19.34
N VAL A 20 40.53 43.83 -18.59
CA VAL A 20 39.44 42.94 -18.98
C VAL A 20 38.21 43.60 -18.39
N GLY A 21 37.33 44.10 -19.26
CA GLY A 21 36.04 44.59 -18.78
C GLY A 21 35.37 43.48 -17.99
N SER A 22 35.01 43.77 -16.74
CA SER A 22 34.02 42.97 -16.04
C SER A 22 32.74 43.07 -16.88
N ALA A 23 32.48 42.06 -17.70
CA ALA A 23 31.14 41.84 -18.21
C ALA A 23 30.25 41.71 -16.97
N SER A 24 29.26 42.59 -16.86
CA SER A 24 28.21 42.42 -15.86
C SER A 24 27.56 41.06 -16.12
N ALA A 25 27.35 40.25 -15.08
CA ALA A 25 26.47 39.09 -15.18
C ALA A 25 25.16 39.55 -15.83
N THR A 26 24.76 38.85 -16.87
CA THR A 26 23.57 39.15 -17.67
C THR A 26 22.44 38.23 -17.25
N ASN A 27 21.22 38.77 -17.21
CA ASN A 27 20.01 37.98 -17.00
C ASN A 27 19.41 37.62 -18.36
N TRP A 28 19.20 36.34 -18.59
CA TRP A 28 18.54 35.80 -19.78
C TRP A 28 17.17 35.24 -19.40
N SER A 29 16.14 35.52 -20.19
CA SER A 29 14.79 35.01 -19.97
C SER A 29 14.46 33.89 -20.95
N VAL A 30 13.94 32.77 -20.46
CA VAL A 30 13.47 31.63 -21.27
C VAL A 30 11.97 31.46 -21.06
N ASP A 31 11.21 31.40 -22.14
CA ASP A 31 9.77 31.17 -22.13
C ASP A 31 9.37 30.37 -23.38
N GLY A 32 8.92 29.14 -23.17
CA GLY A 32 8.48 28.23 -24.23
C GLY A 32 7.29 28.74 -25.06
N SER A 33 6.56 29.74 -24.58
CA SER A 33 5.47 30.40 -25.32
C SER A 33 5.95 31.54 -26.24
N GLY A 34 7.25 31.88 -26.19
CA GLY A 34 7.90 32.87 -27.06
C GLY A 34 7.95 34.30 -26.50
N GLY A 35 7.65 34.51 -25.21
CA GLY A 35 7.75 35.80 -24.53
C GLY A 35 9.13 36.16 -23.98
N GLY A 36 10.09 35.24 -24.02
CA GLY A 36 11.45 35.38 -23.49
C GLY A 36 12.51 35.71 -24.55
N ASP A 37 13.76 35.86 -24.11
CA ASP A 37 14.92 36.03 -25.01
C ASP A 37 15.13 34.78 -25.88
N PHE A 38 14.77 33.61 -25.34
CA PHE A 38 14.82 32.32 -26.01
C PHE A 38 13.59 31.47 -25.67
N SER A 39 13.26 30.52 -26.54
CA SER A 39 12.21 29.52 -26.30
C SER A 39 12.73 28.20 -25.72
N GLY A 40 14.05 27.97 -25.72
CA GLY A 40 14.67 26.73 -25.25
C GLY A 40 15.78 26.97 -24.22
N ILE A 41 15.91 26.06 -23.26
CA ILE A 41 16.85 26.18 -22.15
C ILE A 41 18.28 25.95 -22.65
N GLN A 42 18.50 24.88 -23.41
CA GLN A 42 19.84 24.54 -23.90
C GLN A 42 20.43 25.61 -24.82
N GLU A 43 19.59 26.20 -25.67
CA GLU A 43 20.01 27.30 -26.55
C GLU A 43 20.49 28.50 -25.74
N THR A 44 19.80 28.82 -24.65
CA THR A 44 20.18 29.92 -23.76
C THR A 44 21.52 29.65 -23.09
N ILE A 45 21.73 28.43 -22.55
CA ILE A 45 23.02 28.02 -21.95
C ILE A 45 24.17 28.14 -22.97
N ASN A 46 23.93 27.77 -24.23
CA ASN A 46 24.95 27.87 -25.28
C ASN A 46 25.41 29.33 -25.50
N ASN A 47 24.50 30.30 -25.36
CA ASN A 47 24.76 31.73 -25.55
C ASN A 47 25.22 32.45 -24.27
N ALA A 48 24.85 31.95 -23.09
CA ALA A 48 25.24 32.53 -21.81
C ALA A 48 26.76 32.46 -21.56
N SER A 49 27.26 33.42 -20.80
CA SER A 49 28.63 33.45 -20.27
C SER A 49 28.68 32.88 -18.85
N THR A 50 29.87 32.57 -18.37
CA THR A 50 30.11 32.24 -16.95
C THR A 50 29.55 33.34 -16.05
N ASP A 51 28.96 32.95 -14.92
CA ASP A 51 28.31 33.79 -13.91
C ASP A 51 26.99 34.46 -14.36
N ASP A 52 26.49 34.19 -15.57
CA ASP A 52 25.17 34.66 -15.99
C ASP A 52 24.03 33.96 -15.23
N THR A 53 22.88 34.64 -15.17
CA THR A 53 21.63 34.08 -14.63
C THR A 53 20.63 33.82 -15.77
N ILE A 54 20.07 32.62 -15.81
CA ILE A 54 19.07 32.17 -16.77
C ILE A 54 17.76 31.96 -16.00
N ILE A 55 16.79 32.84 -16.22
CA ILE A 55 15.45 32.80 -15.65
C ILE A 55 14.55 32.01 -16.60
N VAL A 56 14.02 30.88 -16.15
CA VAL A 56 13.18 29.99 -16.95
C VAL A 56 11.75 30.05 -16.42
N HIS A 57 10.82 30.48 -17.26
CA HIS A 57 9.41 30.57 -16.89
C HIS A 57 8.68 29.23 -17.09
N SER A 58 7.66 29.00 -16.26
CA SER A 58 6.77 27.84 -16.29
C SER A 58 6.33 27.48 -17.71
N CYS A 59 6.79 26.33 -18.17
CA CYS A 59 6.41 25.65 -19.41
C CYS A 59 6.93 24.20 -19.30
N VAL A 60 6.48 23.33 -20.20
CA VAL A 60 7.13 22.04 -20.43
C VAL A 60 8.18 22.21 -21.52
N TYR A 61 9.43 21.87 -21.19
CA TYR A 61 10.58 21.89 -22.07
C TYR A 61 11.01 20.45 -22.34
N TYR A 62 10.70 19.97 -23.54
CA TYR A 62 11.10 18.64 -24.01
C TYR A 62 12.56 18.66 -24.48
N GLU A 63 13.48 18.72 -23.53
CA GLU A 63 14.91 18.87 -23.77
C GLU A 63 15.72 18.01 -22.79
N LYS A 64 16.95 17.69 -23.19
CA LYS A 64 17.98 17.15 -22.29
C LYS A 64 18.98 18.26 -22.05
N VAL A 65 18.87 18.90 -20.89
CA VAL A 65 19.62 20.12 -20.57
C VAL A 65 21.00 19.74 -20.04
N TYR A 66 22.03 20.19 -20.73
CA TYR A 66 23.44 19.99 -20.41
C TYR A 66 24.09 21.32 -20.03
N VAL A 67 24.29 21.53 -18.74
CA VAL A 67 24.88 22.75 -18.18
C VAL A 67 26.39 22.56 -18.04
N ASN A 68 27.15 23.19 -18.95
CA ASN A 68 28.60 23.04 -19.06
C ASN A 68 29.38 24.33 -18.77
N LYS A 69 28.73 25.29 -18.12
CA LYS A 69 29.31 26.57 -17.67
C LYS A 69 28.80 26.84 -16.26
N SER A 70 29.59 27.50 -15.42
CA SER A 70 29.13 28.01 -14.12
C SER A 70 28.11 29.13 -14.39
N VAL A 71 26.83 28.84 -14.17
CA VAL A 71 25.70 29.76 -14.36
C VAL A 71 24.67 29.51 -13.27
N THR A 72 23.76 30.47 -13.08
CA THR A 72 22.55 30.26 -12.25
C THR A 72 21.36 29.96 -13.16
N LEU A 73 20.80 28.76 -13.09
CA LEU A 73 19.52 28.40 -13.68
C LEU A 73 18.43 28.57 -12.60
N LYS A 74 17.47 29.45 -12.85
CA LYS A 74 16.39 29.76 -11.91
C LYS A 74 15.03 29.60 -12.57
N GLY A 75 14.25 28.63 -12.12
CA GLY A 75 12.88 28.39 -12.53
C GLY A 75 11.89 29.30 -11.80
N ILE A 76 10.92 29.83 -12.54
CA ILE A 76 9.80 30.63 -12.03
C ILE A 76 8.51 29.88 -12.33
N GLY A 77 7.82 29.44 -11.28
CA GLY A 77 6.63 28.60 -11.40
C GLY A 77 6.93 27.14 -11.76
N TYR A 78 8.11 26.63 -11.36
CA TYR A 78 8.51 25.24 -11.57
C TYR A 78 8.42 24.75 -13.03
N PRO A 79 9.18 25.35 -13.97
CA PRO A 79 9.29 24.84 -15.33
C PRO A 79 9.67 23.35 -15.35
N VAL A 80 9.03 22.60 -16.23
CA VAL A 80 9.23 21.16 -16.39
C VAL A 80 10.30 20.91 -17.45
N VAL A 81 11.36 20.21 -17.09
CA VAL A 81 12.33 19.63 -18.03
C VAL A 81 12.02 18.14 -18.17
N ASP A 82 11.52 17.77 -19.34
CA ASP A 82 11.10 16.41 -19.67
C ASP A 82 12.13 15.76 -20.62
N ALA A 83 12.80 14.71 -20.15
CA ALA A 83 13.82 13.98 -20.92
C ALA A 83 13.25 13.00 -21.96
N ASN A 84 11.92 12.85 -22.02
CA ASN A 84 11.20 12.03 -22.99
C ASN A 84 11.64 10.55 -22.98
N GLY A 85 11.80 10.00 -21.77
CA GLY A 85 12.16 8.60 -21.51
C GLY A 85 13.60 8.23 -21.86
N SER A 86 14.49 9.20 -22.08
CA SER A 86 15.87 8.92 -22.51
C SER A 86 16.88 9.93 -21.97
N GLY A 87 18.02 9.44 -21.46
CA GLY A 87 19.05 10.29 -20.87
C GLY A 87 18.58 10.96 -19.57
N SER A 88 19.37 11.92 -19.08
CA SER A 88 19.00 12.72 -17.89
C SER A 88 18.27 13.99 -18.31
N ALA A 89 17.31 14.45 -17.51
CA ALA A 89 16.57 15.69 -17.80
C ALA A 89 17.51 16.90 -17.68
N ILE A 90 18.26 16.99 -16.57
CA ILE A 90 19.27 18.04 -16.36
C ILE A 90 20.60 17.41 -15.97
N THR A 91 21.70 17.77 -16.65
CA THR A 91 23.07 17.33 -16.34
C THR A 91 23.96 18.53 -16.02
N LEU A 92 24.59 18.51 -14.84
CA LEU A 92 25.54 19.51 -14.38
C LEU A 92 26.98 19.04 -14.60
N ASN A 93 27.68 19.68 -15.54
CA ASN A 93 29.03 19.32 -15.99
C ASN A 93 30.01 20.52 -15.96
N ALA A 94 29.82 21.46 -15.05
CA ALA A 94 30.80 22.49 -14.75
C ALA A 94 30.71 22.84 -13.28
N ASP A 95 31.83 23.23 -12.68
CA ASP A 95 31.82 23.58 -11.27
C ASP A 95 31.07 24.91 -11.05
N GLY A 96 30.45 25.07 -9.88
CA GLY A 96 29.84 26.35 -9.48
C GLY A 96 28.50 26.66 -10.16
N ILE A 97 27.74 25.65 -10.60
CA ILE A 97 26.38 25.83 -11.11
C ILE A 97 25.41 25.99 -9.93
N THR A 98 24.42 26.88 -10.09
CA THR A 98 23.23 26.92 -9.23
C THR A 98 22.01 26.51 -10.04
N LEU A 99 21.24 25.53 -9.55
CA LEU A 99 19.99 25.05 -10.12
C LEU A 99 18.87 25.20 -9.09
N GLU A 100 17.92 26.10 -9.37
CA GLU A 100 16.86 26.50 -8.44
C GLU A 100 15.47 26.39 -9.09
N GLY A 101 14.51 25.70 -8.46
CA GLY A 101 13.08 25.84 -8.79
C GLY A 101 12.59 25.15 -10.05
N PHE A 102 13.07 23.95 -10.38
CA PHE A 102 12.66 23.18 -11.57
C PHE A 102 11.88 21.91 -11.22
N ASN A 103 11.05 21.45 -12.16
CA ASN A 103 10.54 20.08 -12.21
C ASN A 103 11.42 19.27 -13.20
N ALA A 104 12.08 18.21 -12.75
CA ALA A 104 12.90 17.34 -13.61
C ALA A 104 12.29 15.93 -13.68
N THR A 105 11.87 15.51 -14.88
CA THR A 105 11.02 14.32 -15.06
C THR A 105 11.37 13.49 -16.29
N ASN A 106 10.86 12.25 -16.31
CA ASN A 106 10.83 11.36 -17.46
C ASN A 106 12.23 11.07 -18.03
N SER A 107 13.22 10.88 -17.15
CA SER A 107 14.54 10.39 -17.55
C SER A 107 14.49 8.96 -18.08
N GLY A 108 15.55 8.54 -18.78
CA GLY A 108 15.73 7.14 -19.16
C GLY A 108 15.92 6.20 -17.96
N SER A 109 15.89 4.89 -18.23
CA SER A 109 15.96 3.80 -17.24
C SER A 109 17.33 3.09 -17.13
N MET A 110 18.35 3.68 -17.74
CA MET A 110 19.73 3.18 -17.60
C MET A 110 20.39 3.76 -16.35
N TRP A 111 21.38 3.05 -15.81
CA TRP A 111 22.07 3.44 -14.57
C TRP A 111 22.74 4.83 -14.64
N GLU A 112 23.08 5.31 -15.84
CA GLU A 112 23.64 6.66 -16.04
C GLU A 112 22.60 7.79 -16.20
N CYS A 113 21.31 7.48 -16.10
CA CYS A 113 20.20 8.43 -16.22
C CYS A 113 19.73 8.89 -14.83
N ALA A 114 19.34 10.16 -14.74
CA ALA A 114 18.67 10.72 -13.58
C ALA A 114 17.75 11.89 -13.98
N GLY A 115 16.84 12.29 -13.11
CA GLY A 115 16.16 13.58 -13.25
C GLY A 115 17.20 14.72 -13.24
N ILE A 116 18.07 14.72 -12.23
CA ILE A 116 19.22 15.63 -12.15
C ILE A 116 20.50 14.81 -11.97
N ARG A 117 21.41 14.91 -12.93
CA ARG A 117 22.72 14.25 -12.87
C ARG A 117 23.84 15.26 -12.64
N VAL A 118 24.69 15.00 -11.65
CA VAL A 118 25.79 15.88 -11.23
C VAL A 118 27.12 15.14 -11.42
N ILE A 119 27.91 15.61 -12.38
CA ILE A 119 29.24 15.08 -12.72
C ILE A 119 30.34 16.15 -12.59
N SER A 120 30.09 17.15 -11.76
CA SER A 120 30.98 18.28 -11.46
C SER A 120 30.86 18.70 -9.99
N SER A 121 31.79 19.52 -9.51
CA SER A 121 31.95 19.86 -8.09
C SER A 121 31.45 21.28 -7.76
N ASN A 122 31.27 21.59 -6.47
CA ASN A 122 30.91 22.95 -6.02
C ASN A 122 29.56 23.46 -6.56
N ASN A 123 28.61 22.58 -6.87
CA ASN A 123 27.29 22.96 -7.38
C ASN A 123 26.26 23.11 -6.24
N THR A 124 25.25 23.94 -6.48
CA THR A 124 24.07 24.11 -5.61
C THR A 124 22.83 23.64 -6.36
N ILE A 125 22.11 22.66 -5.80
CA ILE A 125 20.86 22.13 -6.31
C ILE A 125 19.81 22.38 -5.23
N THR A 126 18.89 23.32 -5.46
CA THR A 126 17.99 23.79 -4.40
C THR A 126 16.55 23.98 -4.83
N GLY A 127 15.59 23.57 -4.00
CA GLY A 127 14.16 23.85 -4.23
C GLY A 127 13.63 23.27 -5.54
N ASN A 128 14.10 22.10 -5.98
CA ASN A 128 13.63 21.44 -7.21
C ASN A 128 12.69 20.27 -6.85
N ASN A 129 11.77 19.94 -7.75
CA ASN A 129 11.00 18.71 -7.71
C ASN A 129 11.58 17.73 -8.74
N VAL A 130 11.93 16.53 -8.32
CA VAL A 130 12.59 15.53 -9.16
C VAL A 130 11.81 14.23 -9.07
N CYS A 131 11.00 13.97 -10.09
CA CYS A 131 10.02 12.89 -10.01
C CYS A 131 9.78 12.16 -11.32
N ASN A 132 9.22 10.95 -11.22
CA ASN A 132 8.80 10.12 -12.35
C ASN A 132 9.95 9.84 -13.33
N ASN A 133 11.13 9.55 -12.79
CA ASN A 133 12.33 9.24 -13.58
C ASN A 133 12.57 7.74 -13.68
N GLY A 134 13.03 7.29 -14.85
CA GLY A 134 13.24 5.87 -15.13
C GLY A 134 14.35 5.20 -14.33
N TRP A 135 15.19 5.98 -13.64
CA TRP A 135 16.24 5.51 -12.73
C TRP A 135 16.31 6.43 -11.50
N ASN A 136 17.47 7.03 -11.19
CA ASN A 136 17.64 7.86 -10.00
C ASN A 136 16.93 9.23 -10.13
N GLY A 137 16.49 9.79 -8.99
CA GLY A 137 16.07 11.18 -8.94
C GLY A 137 17.24 12.13 -9.15
N ILE A 138 18.10 12.24 -8.15
CA ILE A 138 19.35 13.01 -8.20
C ILE A 138 20.54 12.05 -8.09
N SER A 139 21.48 12.09 -9.05
CA SER A 139 22.73 11.31 -8.98
C SER A 139 23.94 12.23 -8.91
N VAL A 140 24.87 11.96 -7.98
CA VAL A 140 26.16 12.64 -7.87
C VAL A 140 27.28 11.62 -8.08
N ASP A 141 28.00 11.73 -9.19
CA ASP A 141 29.01 10.75 -9.59
C ASP A 141 30.41 11.39 -9.55
N SER A 142 31.33 10.80 -8.78
CA SER A 142 32.74 11.24 -8.70
C SER A 142 32.93 12.75 -8.48
N SER A 143 32.05 13.37 -7.69
CA SER A 143 31.87 14.81 -7.60
C SER A 143 31.80 15.27 -6.14
N SER A 144 32.46 16.38 -5.81
CA SER A 144 32.65 16.79 -4.41
C SER A 144 32.16 18.21 -4.13
N ASN A 145 31.91 18.52 -2.87
CA ASN A 145 31.52 19.87 -2.41
C ASN A 145 30.20 20.38 -3.01
N ASN A 146 29.27 19.49 -3.40
CA ASN A 146 27.95 19.89 -3.87
C ASN A 146 26.97 20.04 -2.70
N SER A 147 26.02 20.97 -2.83
CA SER A 147 24.92 21.20 -1.89
C SER A 147 23.60 20.81 -2.55
N ILE A 148 22.90 19.84 -1.96
CA ILE A 148 21.57 19.38 -2.38
C ILE A 148 20.62 19.77 -1.26
N THR A 149 19.84 20.83 -1.46
CA THR A 149 19.11 21.49 -0.37
C THR A 149 17.64 21.74 -0.67
N GLY A 150 16.73 21.31 0.21
CA GLY A 150 15.31 21.68 0.06
C GLY A 150 14.64 21.17 -1.22
N ASN A 151 15.10 20.05 -1.78
CA ASN A 151 14.50 19.45 -2.97
C ASN A 151 13.43 18.41 -2.55
N ASN A 152 12.43 18.23 -3.39
CA ASN A 152 11.46 17.13 -3.29
C ASN A 152 11.82 16.07 -4.34
N VAL A 153 12.12 14.84 -3.90
CA VAL A 153 12.62 13.77 -4.77
C VAL A 153 11.76 12.52 -4.59
N SER A 154 10.87 12.27 -5.56
CA SER A 154 9.84 11.25 -5.40
C SER A 154 9.48 10.46 -6.63
N ASN A 155 8.90 9.27 -6.47
CA ASN A 155 8.38 8.46 -7.58
C ASN A 155 9.44 8.14 -8.66
N ASN A 156 10.68 7.88 -8.26
CA ASN A 156 11.74 7.48 -9.18
C ASN A 156 11.94 5.96 -9.10
N ASN A 157 12.22 5.32 -10.25
CA ASN A 157 12.35 3.86 -10.32
C ASN A 157 13.68 3.33 -9.73
N GLY A 158 14.63 4.21 -9.45
CA GLY A 158 15.89 3.92 -8.76
C GLY A 158 15.95 4.58 -7.38
N ASP A 159 17.14 5.07 -7.02
CA ASP A 159 17.33 5.77 -5.76
C ASP A 159 16.76 7.20 -5.84
N GLY A 160 16.31 7.75 -4.71
CA GLY A 160 15.95 9.15 -4.63
C GLY A 160 17.19 10.03 -4.89
N ILE A 161 18.15 9.99 -3.98
CA ILE A 161 19.43 10.71 -4.06
C ILE A 161 20.58 9.70 -3.96
N GLY A 162 21.26 9.44 -5.07
CA GLY A 162 22.44 8.57 -5.15
C GLY A 162 23.75 9.35 -5.14
N ILE A 163 24.67 8.99 -4.24
CA ILE A 163 26.01 9.59 -4.10
C ILE A 163 27.05 8.49 -4.29
N SER A 164 27.73 8.49 -5.44
CA SER A 164 28.70 7.46 -5.81
C SER A 164 30.11 8.04 -5.93
N ASP A 165 31.07 7.44 -5.23
CA ASP A 165 32.50 7.83 -5.23
C ASP A 165 32.73 9.34 -5.00
N SER A 166 31.91 9.93 -4.14
CA SER A 166 31.75 11.39 -4.00
C SER A 166 31.90 11.83 -2.55
N SER A 167 32.62 12.93 -2.30
CA SER A 167 33.02 13.36 -0.94
C SER A 167 32.67 14.81 -0.63
N ASN A 168 32.53 15.15 0.66
CA ASN A 168 32.26 16.51 1.12
C ASN A 168 30.96 17.12 0.54
N ASN A 169 29.99 16.30 0.16
CA ASN A 169 28.68 16.78 -0.29
C ASN A 169 27.75 16.97 0.91
N THR A 170 26.85 17.95 0.80
CA THR A 170 25.85 18.29 1.82
C THR A 170 24.46 18.03 1.27
N ILE A 171 23.69 17.20 1.96
CA ILE A 171 22.30 16.84 1.64
C ILE A 171 21.44 17.33 2.79
N THR A 172 20.68 18.39 2.60
CA THR A 172 20.00 19.07 3.71
C THR A 172 18.57 19.48 3.42
N GLY A 173 17.64 19.18 4.33
CA GLY A 173 16.26 19.67 4.23
C GLY A 173 15.48 19.13 3.04
N ASN A 174 15.90 18.02 2.43
CA ASN A 174 15.20 17.42 1.30
C ASN A 174 14.06 16.51 1.79
N ILE A 175 13.01 16.40 0.97
CA ILE A 175 11.94 15.41 1.12
C ILE A 175 12.23 14.32 0.07
N VAL A 176 12.39 13.08 0.51
CA VAL A 176 12.75 11.95 -0.37
C VAL A 176 11.79 10.80 -0.12
N SER A 177 10.89 10.54 -1.07
CA SER A 177 9.79 9.61 -0.83
C SER A 177 9.30 8.83 -2.03
N ASN A 178 8.68 7.67 -1.82
CA ASN A 178 8.07 6.87 -2.89
C ASN A 178 9.04 6.49 -4.02
N ASN A 179 10.31 6.29 -3.70
CA ASN A 179 11.29 5.80 -4.67
C ASN A 179 11.36 4.27 -4.57
N SER A 180 11.43 3.59 -5.72
CA SER A 180 11.38 2.13 -5.80
C SER A 180 12.62 1.43 -5.21
N ASN A 181 13.68 2.19 -4.93
CA ASN A 181 14.89 1.71 -4.24
C ASN A 181 15.18 2.57 -3.00
N VAL A 182 16.45 2.89 -2.71
CA VAL A 182 16.83 3.61 -1.50
C VAL A 182 16.51 5.10 -1.63
N GLY A 183 16.00 5.72 -0.57
CA GLY A 183 15.79 7.17 -0.51
C GLY A 183 17.11 7.92 -0.71
N ILE A 184 18.08 7.75 0.19
CA ILE A 184 19.43 8.34 0.05
C ILE A 184 20.49 7.24 0.09
N TRP A 185 21.16 7.00 -1.03
CA TRP A 185 22.20 5.98 -1.15
C TRP A 185 23.60 6.58 -1.25
N LEU A 186 24.52 6.12 -0.40
CA LEU A 186 25.93 6.47 -0.45
C LEU A 186 26.76 5.22 -0.73
N SER A 187 27.52 5.22 -1.82
CA SER A 187 28.37 4.09 -2.17
C SER A 187 29.78 4.49 -2.59
N SER A 188 30.70 3.55 -2.36
CA SER A 188 32.08 3.69 -2.78
C SER A 188 32.67 2.37 -3.27
N PHE A 189 33.44 2.47 -4.36
CA PHE A 189 34.30 1.41 -4.85
C PHE A 189 35.77 1.58 -4.42
N VAL A 190 36.10 2.68 -3.71
CA VAL A 190 37.46 3.02 -3.27
C VAL A 190 37.56 3.18 -1.74
N LEU A 191 38.66 2.72 -1.14
CA LEU A 191 38.90 2.76 0.32
C LEU A 191 39.44 4.13 0.81
N PHE A 192 38.80 5.23 0.42
CA PHE A 192 39.13 6.59 0.90
C PHE A 192 38.07 7.09 1.90
N PRO A 193 38.39 8.06 2.78
CA PRO A 193 37.40 8.63 3.71
C PRO A 193 36.35 9.49 2.98
N PHE A 194 35.07 9.25 3.28
CA PHE A 194 33.91 9.96 2.74
C PHE A 194 33.35 10.90 3.80
N ASN A 195 33.47 12.21 3.61
CA ASN A 195 33.01 13.21 4.58
C ASN A 195 31.69 13.86 4.15
N ASN A 196 30.69 13.07 3.76
CA ASN A 196 29.39 13.64 3.37
C ASN A 196 28.54 13.96 4.60
N THR A 197 27.69 14.97 4.48
CA THR A 197 26.79 15.43 5.53
C THR A 197 25.35 15.30 5.07
N ILE A 198 24.54 14.54 5.81
CA ILE A 198 23.11 14.31 5.58
C ILE A 198 22.37 14.86 6.79
N THR A 199 21.66 15.98 6.64
CA THR A 199 21.10 16.70 7.79
C THR A 199 19.69 17.22 7.58
N GLY A 200 18.78 16.96 8.52
CA GLY A 200 17.45 17.56 8.48
C GLY A 200 16.59 17.13 7.29
N ASN A 201 16.84 15.98 6.68
CA ASN A 201 16.03 15.46 5.58
C ASN A 201 14.84 14.65 6.12
N ASN A 202 13.76 14.61 5.34
CA ASN A 202 12.61 13.74 5.57
C ASN A 202 12.64 12.61 4.53
N VAL A 203 12.85 11.37 4.97
CA VAL A 203 13.08 10.20 4.08
C VAL A 203 12.07 9.11 4.41
N HIS A 204 11.06 8.91 3.56
CA HIS A 204 9.97 8.01 3.90
C HIS A 204 9.32 7.31 2.70
N ASN A 205 8.63 6.19 2.90
CA ASN A 205 7.94 5.45 1.85
C ASN A 205 8.86 5.03 0.67
N ASN A 206 10.14 4.79 0.93
CA ASN A 206 11.06 4.23 -0.07
C ASN A 206 11.24 2.73 0.19
N TYR A 207 11.95 2.02 -0.69
CA TYR A 207 12.34 0.65 -0.37
C TYR A 207 13.23 0.60 0.88
N GLY A 208 14.31 1.40 0.93
CA GLY A 208 15.10 1.63 2.14
C GLY A 208 15.31 3.13 2.37
N GLY A 209 15.55 3.56 3.61
CA GLY A 209 15.68 5.00 3.91
C GLY A 209 17.03 5.58 3.46
N ILE A 210 18.04 5.53 4.33
CA ILE A 210 19.40 6.01 4.08
C ILE A 210 20.37 4.84 4.15
N TYR A 211 21.01 4.49 3.03
CA TYR A 211 21.92 3.33 2.97
C TYR A 211 23.36 3.74 2.67
N LEU A 212 24.28 3.34 3.55
CA LEU A 212 25.72 3.53 3.40
C LEU A 212 26.40 2.19 3.08
N SER A 213 26.85 2.03 1.84
CA SER A 213 27.61 0.86 1.41
C SER A 213 29.08 1.20 1.19
N ARG A 214 29.97 0.63 2.01
CA ARG A 214 31.42 0.90 1.98
C ARG A 214 31.75 2.39 2.10
N SER A 215 30.92 3.16 2.81
CA SER A 215 31.02 4.61 2.93
C SER A 215 31.25 5.00 4.40
N SER A 216 32.48 5.41 4.70
CA SER A 216 32.95 5.67 6.07
C SER A 216 33.26 7.16 6.28
N ASN A 217 33.12 7.67 7.50
CA ASN A 217 33.39 9.07 7.91
C ASN A 217 32.28 10.11 7.59
N ASN A 218 31.05 9.66 7.39
CA ASN A 218 29.91 10.53 7.10
C ASN A 218 29.21 11.01 8.39
N SER A 219 28.49 12.13 8.28
CA SER A 219 27.61 12.63 9.33
C SER A 219 26.15 12.56 8.89
N ILE A 220 25.31 11.89 9.68
CA ILE A 220 23.88 11.72 9.45
C ILE A 220 23.16 12.26 10.68
N THR A 221 22.63 13.48 10.61
CA THR A 221 22.19 14.21 11.80
C THR A 221 20.81 14.82 11.65
N GLY A 222 19.93 14.62 12.63
CA GLY A 222 18.65 15.35 12.66
C GLY A 222 17.69 15.00 11.53
N ASN A 223 17.80 13.83 10.89
CA ASN A 223 16.90 13.41 9.83
C ASN A 223 15.66 12.72 10.42
N ASN A 224 14.52 12.89 9.76
CA ASN A 224 13.31 12.12 9.99
C ASN A 224 13.25 10.99 8.97
N VAL A 225 13.24 9.76 9.43
CA VAL A 225 13.25 8.56 8.59
C VAL A 225 12.09 7.69 9.00
N GLY A 226 11.18 7.35 8.10
CA GLY A 226 10.06 6.51 8.50
C GLY A 226 9.35 5.81 7.36
N ASP A 227 8.60 4.76 7.71
CA ASP A 227 7.71 4.05 6.79
C ASP A 227 8.41 3.58 5.50
N ASN A 228 9.71 3.25 5.58
CA ASN A 228 10.42 2.59 4.49
C ASN A 228 10.16 1.07 4.56
N ASN A 229 10.16 0.40 3.41
CA ASN A 229 9.81 -1.03 3.34
C ASN A 229 10.89 -1.96 3.95
N ASP A 230 12.12 -1.46 4.09
CA ASP A 230 13.31 -2.14 4.61
C ASP A 230 13.96 -1.31 5.74
N ASP A 231 15.29 -1.26 5.83
CA ASP A 231 15.96 -0.53 6.89
C ASP A 231 15.80 1.01 6.76
N GLY A 232 15.57 1.68 7.88
CA GLY A 232 15.53 3.15 7.94
C GLY A 232 16.89 3.77 7.67
N ILE A 233 17.90 3.43 8.49
CA ILE A 233 19.30 3.73 8.19
C ILE A 233 20.08 2.41 8.20
N SER A 234 20.81 2.10 7.14
CA SER A 234 21.60 0.87 7.05
C SER A 234 23.08 1.15 6.81
N LEU A 235 23.93 0.47 7.57
CA LEU A 235 25.39 0.55 7.48
C LEU A 235 25.95 -0.80 7.05
N SER A 236 26.47 -0.90 5.83
CA SER A 236 27.18 -2.10 5.36
C SER A 236 28.64 -1.77 5.05
N ARG A 237 29.56 -2.36 5.83
CA ARG A 237 31.01 -2.11 5.73
C ARG A 237 31.37 -0.62 5.80
N SER A 238 30.65 0.13 6.63
CA SER A 238 30.63 1.59 6.70
C SER A 238 30.96 2.03 8.13
N SER A 239 32.24 2.26 8.39
CA SER A 239 32.77 2.54 9.73
C SER A 239 32.98 4.04 9.98
N ASN A 240 33.23 4.44 11.23
CA ASN A 240 33.56 5.83 11.58
C ASN A 240 32.50 6.87 11.19
N ASN A 241 31.22 6.48 11.10
CA ASN A 241 30.12 7.41 10.83
C ASN A 241 29.54 7.98 12.13
N SER A 242 29.01 9.20 12.06
CA SER A 242 28.30 9.87 13.14
C SER A 242 26.82 9.93 12.81
N ILE A 243 25.99 9.18 13.54
CA ILE A 243 24.54 9.08 13.36
C ILE A 243 23.90 9.65 14.61
N THR A 244 23.45 10.90 14.56
CA THR A 244 23.07 11.61 15.78
C THR A 244 21.74 12.34 15.67
N SER A 245 20.92 12.29 16.72
CA SER A 245 19.66 13.05 16.80
C SER A 245 18.68 12.79 15.63
N ASN A 246 18.74 11.62 15.00
CA ASN A 246 17.75 11.22 13.98
C ASN A 246 16.52 10.62 14.65
N THR A 247 15.37 10.80 14.01
CA THR A 247 14.09 10.23 14.43
C THR A 247 13.69 9.16 13.44
N PHE A 248 13.39 7.97 13.96
CA PHE A 248 12.85 6.85 13.20
C PHE A 248 11.37 6.64 13.56
N VAL A 249 10.51 6.49 12.56
CA VAL A 249 9.09 6.17 12.70
C VAL A 249 8.78 4.92 11.90
N ASN A 250 8.36 3.84 12.57
CA ASN A 250 8.19 2.52 11.96
C ASN A 250 9.45 1.99 11.24
N ASP A 251 10.62 2.47 11.66
CA ASP A 251 11.92 2.27 11.05
C ASP A 251 13.01 2.16 12.12
N GLY A 252 14.23 1.81 11.73
CA GLY A 252 15.36 1.72 12.64
C GLY A 252 16.72 1.76 11.98
N LEU A 253 17.75 1.51 12.79
CA LEU A 253 19.12 1.35 12.35
C LEU A 253 19.46 -0.12 12.14
N SER A 254 20.19 -0.42 11.07
CA SER A 254 20.78 -1.73 10.80
C SER A 254 22.28 -1.58 10.60
N VAL A 255 23.05 -2.51 11.17
CA VAL A 255 24.50 -2.44 11.21
C VAL A 255 25.09 -3.81 10.85
N ASP A 256 25.81 -3.85 9.74
CA ASP A 256 26.53 -5.02 9.26
C ASP A 256 28.00 -4.69 8.96
N ASP A 257 28.90 -5.45 9.59
CA ASP A 257 30.37 -5.35 9.43
C ASP A 257 30.89 -3.90 9.50
N SER A 258 30.29 -3.11 10.38
CA SER A 258 30.47 -1.66 10.48
C SER A 258 30.78 -1.26 11.92
N TYR A 259 31.92 -0.61 12.13
CA TYR A 259 32.51 -0.38 13.44
C TYR A 259 32.85 1.08 13.68
N GLN A 260 33.17 1.42 14.92
CA GLN A 260 33.62 2.73 15.36
C GLN A 260 32.60 3.81 15.00
N ASN A 261 31.32 3.46 15.00
CA ASN A 261 30.24 4.38 14.65
C ASN A 261 29.75 5.07 15.93
N THR A 262 29.57 6.38 15.86
CA THR A 262 28.98 7.16 16.97
C THR A 262 27.48 7.26 16.73
N VAL A 263 26.69 6.62 17.59
CA VAL A 263 25.22 6.59 17.47
C VAL A 263 24.61 7.15 18.74
N GLU A 264 24.25 8.44 18.73
CA GLU A 264 23.84 9.16 19.94
C GLU A 264 22.58 10.01 19.76
N GLY A 265 21.69 9.98 20.76
CA GLY A 265 20.50 10.84 20.80
C GLY A 265 19.47 10.56 19.72
N ASN A 266 19.54 9.42 19.04
CA ASN A 266 18.52 9.00 18.08
C ASN A 266 17.33 8.36 18.79
N THR A 267 16.14 8.46 18.19
CA THR A 267 14.92 7.88 18.74
C THR A 267 14.22 6.99 17.73
N VAL A 268 13.71 5.84 18.16
CA VAL A 268 12.84 4.94 17.40
C VAL A 268 11.48 4.96 18.05
N ASN A 269 10.44 5.37 17.30
CA ASN A 269 9.06 5.47 17.79
C ASN A 269 8.94 6.24 19.12
N GLY A 270 9.69 7.33 19.24
CA GLY A 270 9.72 8.20 20.43
C GLY A 270 10.54 7.68 21.62
N LYS A 271 11.13 6.48 21.55
CA LYS A 271 12.03 5.92 22.57
C LYS A 271 13.49 5.98 22.12
N PRO A 272 14.47 5.91 23.03
CA PRO A 272 15.89 5.90 22.66
C PRO A 272 16.27 4.72 21.75
N LEU A 273 17.12 4.97 20.75
CA LEU A 273 17.87 3.91 20.08
C LEU A 273 19.14 3.64 20.89
N VAL A 274 19.27 2.42 21.42
CA VAL A 274 20.43 2.02 22.22
C VAL A 274 21.41 1.26 21.35
N TYR A 275 22.50 1.93 20.99
CA TYR A 275 23.65 1.34 20.30
C TYR A 275 24.82 1.27 21.27
N LEU A 276 25.35 0.06 21.48
CA LEU A 276 26.53 -0.16 22.31
C LEU A 276 27.61 -0.81 21.46
N GLU A 277 28.82 -0.23 21.50
CA GLU A 277 30.00 -0.78 20.84
C GLU A 277 31.14 -0.95 21.86
N ASP A 278 31.80 -2.11 21.84
CA ASP A 278 32.89 -2.48 22.76
C ASP A 278 32.52 -2.31 24.26
N ALA A 279 31.22 -2.39 24.58
CA ALA A 279 30.70 -2.18 25.92
C ALA A 279 30.70 -3.49 26.74
N SER A 280 30.76 -3.36 28.07
CA SER A 280 30.60 -4.49 28.98
C SER A 280 29.87 -4.13 30.26
N ASP A 281 29.27 -5.14 30.90
CA ASP A 281 28.62 -5.04 32.21
C ASP A 281 27.54 -3.95 32.27
N TYR A 282 26.63 -3.95 31.29
CA TYR A 282 25.60 -2.92 31.13
C TYR A 282 24.19 -3.52 31.05
N THR A 283 23.22 -2.84 31.63
CA THR A 283 21.79 -3.19 31.53
C THR A 283 21.06 -2.06 30.82
N VAL A 284 20.31 -2.41 29.75
CA VAL A 284 19.52 -1.45 28.99
C VAL A 284 18.25 -1.09 29.78
N GLU A 285 18.06 0.20 30.07
CA GLU A 285 16.93 0.68 30.90
C GLU A 285 15.65 0.93 30.08
N ASP A 286 15.77 1.56 28.91
CA ASP A 286 14.67 1.86 27.99
C ASP A 286 15.21 1.95 26.57
N ALA A 287 14.45 1.44 25.59
CA ALA A 287 14.79 1.52 24.19
C ALA A 287 13.56 1.28 23.29
N GLY A 288 13.58 1.88 22.10
CA GLY A 288 12.74 1.47 20.97
C GLY A 288 13.43 0.43 20.07
N GLN A 289 14.76 0.38 20.14
CA GLN A 289 15.62 -0.57 19.42
C GLN A 289 16.93 -0.75 20.18
N VAL A 290 17.50 -1.97 20.15
CA VAL A 290 18.80 -2.27 20.77
C VAL A 290 19.76 -2.93 19.78
N ILE A 291 20.98 -2.39 19.66
CA ILE A 291 22.05 -2.92 18.81
C ILE A 291 23.33 -3.02 19.62
N LEU A 292 23.90 -4.23 19.69
CA LEU A 292 25.12 -4.55 20.42
C LEU A 292 26.20 -4.99 19.44
N VAL A 293 27.32 -4.28 19.41
CA VAL A 293 28.48 -4.57 18.54
C VAL A 293 29.69 -4.82 19.43
N ASN A 294 30.35 -5.98 19.29
CA ASN A 294 31.54 -6.33 20.10
C ASN A 294 31.33 -6.24 21.62
N CYS A 295 30.12 -6.47 22.10
CA CYS A 295 29.80 -6.29 23.52
C CYS A 295 29.99 -7.57 24.33
N THR A 296 30.07 -7.44 25.66
CA THR A 296 30.12 -8.59 26.57
C THR A 296 29.29 -8.37 27.83
N ASN A 297 28.54 -9.38 28.27
CA ASN A 297 27.74 -9.31 29.50
C ASN A 297 26.76 -8.11 29.53
N ILE A 298 26.02 -7.92 28.44
CA ILE A 298 24.93 -6.95 28.36
C ILE A 298 23.61 -7.62 28.74
N THR A 299 22.74 -6.91 29.46
CA THR A 299 21.37 -7.37 29.74
C THR A 299 20.35 -6.45 29.07
N VAL A 300 19.51 -7.03 28.23
CA VAL A 300 18.38 -6.38 27.55
C VAL A 300 17.11 -7.03 28.09
N GLU A 301 16.36 -6.33 28.95
CA GLU A 301 15.22 -6.96 29.62
C GLU A 301 13.98 -6.07 29.77
N ASN A 302 12.81 -6.70 29.67
CA ASN A 302 11.49 -6.08 29.89
C ASN A 302 11.20 -4.86 29.00
N LEU A 303 11.73 -4.84 27.78
CA LEU A 303 11.51 -3.78 26.81
C LEU A 303 10.38 -4.11 25.83
N ASP A 304 9.83 -3.07 25.22
CA ASP A 304 8.86 -3.15 24.12
C ASP A 304 9.48 -2.50 22.88
N LEU A 305 9.87 -3.36 21.93
CA LEU A 305 10.75 -3.11 20.79
C LEU A 305 9.98 -3.42 19.50
N ALA A 306 9.17 -2.46 19.05
CA ALA A 306 8.22 -2.65 17.98
C ALA A 306 8.36 -1.63 16.85
N ASN A 307 7.92 -2.03 15.65
CA ASN A 307 7.92 -1.23 14.42
C ASN A 307 9.30 -0.62 14.14
N THR A 308 10.33 -1.46 14.07
CA THR A 308 11.71 -1.05 13.77
C THR A 308 12.37 -2.05 12.82
N SER A 309 13.47 -1.65 12.19
CA SER A 309 14.21 -2.51 11.27
C SER A 309 14.73 -3.79 11.94
N VAL A 310 15.25 -3.68 13.16
CA VAL A 310 15.57 -4.83 14.01
C VAL A 310 15.26 -4.53 15.48
N GLY A 311 14.53 -5.41 16.16
CA GLY A 311 14.19 -5.21 17.58
C GLY A 311 15.42 -5.26 18.48
N VAL A 312 16.13 -6.39 18.46
CA VAL A 312 17.41 -6.59 19.15
C VAL A 312 18.43 -7.21 18.20
N ALA A 313 19.60 -6.56 18.03
CA ALA A 313 20.71 -7.10 17.25
C ALA A 313 21.93 -7.35 18.14
N LEU A 314 22.48 -8.57 18.09
CA LEU A 314 23.75 -8.96 18.71
C LEU A 314 24.74 -9.28 17.60
N TRP A 315 25.76 -8.46 17.46
CA TRP A 315 26.83 -8.67 16.49
C TRP A 315 28.15 -8.83 17.23
N ASN A 316 28.83 -9.98 17.02
CA ASN A 316 30.06 -10.36 17.74
C ASN A 316 29.99 -10.12 19.25
N THR A 317 28.85 -10.46 19.85
CA THR A 317 28.54 -10.19 21.25
C THR A 317 28.56 -11.50 22.05
N GLU A 318 29.09 -11.43 23.26
CA GLU A 318 29.32 -12.61 24.10
C GLU A 318 28.69 -12.48 25.49
N ASP A 319 28.36 -13.61 26.10
CA ASP A 319 27.92 -13.73 27.50
C ASP A 319 26.74 -12.81 27.89
N SER A 320 25.90 -12.41 26.92
CA SER A 320 24.83 -11.42 27.10
C SER A 320 23.44 -12.06 27.20
N LYS A 321 22.45 -11.30 27.66
CA LYS A 321 21.11 -11.78 27.99
C LYS A 321 20.03 -10.90 27.35
N VAL A 322 19.07 -11.52 26.70
CA VAL A 322 17.86 -10.89 26.15
C VAL A 322 16.66 -11.56 26.81
N LEU A 323 16.02 -10.88 27.77
CA LEU A 323 15.09 -11.46 28.72
C LEU A 323 13.72 -10.78 28.70
N ASN A 324 12.64 -11.54 28.55
CA ASN A 324 11.26 -11.07 28.76
C ASN A 324 10.87 -9.80 27.96
N ASN A 325 11.47 -9.59 26.79
CA ASN A 325 11.11 -8.47 25.92
C ASN A 325 9.89 -8.81 25.07
N THR A 326 9.12 -7.79 24.71
CA THR A 326 8.12 -7.86 23.64
C THR A 326 8.74 -7.26 22.39
N VAL A 327 8.83 -8.05 21.33
CA VAL A 327 9.50 -7.71 20.07
C VAL A 327 8.51 -7.96 18.94
N SER A 328 8.00 -6.91 18.30
CA SER A 328 6.88 -7.07 17.37
C SER A 328 6.93 -6.19 16.13
N ASN A 329 6.43 -6.69 15.00
CA ASN A 329 6.28 -5.92 13.75
C ASN A 329 7.61 -5.32 13.27
N ASN A 330 8.69 -6.10 13.31
CA ASN A 330 10.02 -5.65 12.93
C ASN A 330 10.45 -6.30 11.62
N GLY A 331 11.47 -5.74 10.96
CA GLY A 331 12.18 -6.45 9.89
C GLY A 331 12.72 -7.80 10.41
N ASN A 332 13.67 -7.72 11.33
CA ASN A 332 14.10 -8.86 12.15
C ASN A 332 13.67 -8.66 13.62
N GLY A 333 13.19 -9.72 14.27
CA GLY A 333 12.85 -9.67 15.69
C GLY A 333 14.11 -9.57 16.54
N ILE A 334 14.77 -10.71 16.76
CA ILE A 334 16.05 -10.82 17.48
C ILE A 334 17.07 -11.44 16.54
N SER A 335 18.10 -10.68 16.18
CA SER A 335 19.18 -11.13 15.30
C SER A 335 20.47 -11.37 16.09
N ILE A 336 21.11 -12.51 15.88
CA ILE A 336 22.31 -12.96 16.59
C ILE A 336 23.35 -13.40 15.57
N SER A 337 24.37 -12.57 15.37
CA SER A 337 25.37 -12.74 14.33
C SER A 337 26.77 -12.83 14.93
N ARG A 338 27.54 -13.85 14.53
CA ARG A 338 28.92 -14.11 15.00
C ARG A 338 29.07 -14.10 16.52
N SER A 339 28.02 -14.51 17.25
CA SER A 339 27.89 -14.32 18.68
C SER A 339 27.84 -15.65 19.42
N ARG A 340 28.29 -15.67 20.68
CA ARG A 340 28.36 -16.90 21.48
C ARG A 340 28.01 -16.71 22.95
N ASN A 341 27.61 -17.81 23.61
CA ASN A 341 27.29 -17.85 25.03
C ASN A 341 26.18 -16.88 25.47
N ASN A 342 25.31 -16.45 24.56
CA ASN A 342 24.20 -15.56 24.89
C ASN A 342 22.95 -16.35 25.30
N SER A 343 22.10 -15.72 26.10
CA SER A 343 20.83 -16.29 26.57
C SER A 343 19.65 -15.45 26.10
N ILE A 344 18.76 -16.06 25.32
CA ILE A 344 17.53 -15.46 24.81
C ILE A 344 16.37 -16.17 25.50
N THR A 345 15.80 -15.54 26.53
CA THR A 345 14.88 -16.22 27.44
C THR A 345 13.58 -15.46 27.65
N GLY A 346 12.44 -16.15 27.54
CA GLY A 346 11.14 -15.61 27.96
C GLY A 346 10.59 -14.48 27.07
N ASN A 347 11.17 -14.23 25.90
CA ASN A 347 10.75 -13.14 25.02
C ASN A 347 9.48 -13.51 24.26
N LYS A 348 8.64 -12.51 23.99
CA LYS A 348 7.52 -12.60 23.06
C LYS A 348 7.95 -11.96 21.73
N VAL A 349 8.01 -12.74 20.67
CA VAL A 349 8.51 -12.31 19.35
C VAL A 349 7.44 -12.55 18.30
N ASN A 350 6.86 -11.51 17.72
CA ASN A 350 5.73 -11.64 16.80
C ASN A 350 5.80 -10.77 15.55
N ASN A 351 5.23 -11.27 14.45
CA ASN A 351 5.04 -10.52 13.20
C ASN A 351 6.33 -9.91 12.63
N SER A 352 7.46 -10.63 12.68
CA SER A 352 8.69 -10.18 12.01
C SER A 352 8.69 -10.60 10.55
N SER A 353 9.02 -9.67 9.65
CA SER A 353 8.89 -9.85 8.19
C SER A 353 10.06 -10.60 7.54
N ILE A 354 11.20 -10.71 8.23
CA ILE A 354 12.36 -11.51 7.80
C ILE A 354 12.58 -12.72 8.71
N GLY A 355 12.51 -12.57 10.04
CA GLY A 355 12.70 -13.70 10.95
C GLY A 355 12.44 -13.34 12.41
N GLY A 356 11.88 -14.28 13.17
CA GLY A 356 11.58 -14.07 14.58
C GLY A 356 12.86 -13.99 15.41
N ILE A 357 13.55 -15.12 15.59
CA ILE A 357 14.86 -15.19 16.23
C ILE A 357 15.83 -15.86 15.26
N SER A 358 16.77 -15.08 14.72
CA SER A 358 17.67 -15.51 13.65
C SER A 358 19.11 -15.58 14.16
N LEU A 359 19.77 -16.73 13.92
CA LEU A 359 21.17 -16.94 14.29
C LEU A 359 22.01 -17.10 13.03
N TRP A 360 23.10 -16.35 12.93
CA TRP A 360 24.06 -16.39 11.81
C TRP A 360 25.48 -16.58 12.35
N TYR A 361 26.22 -17.59 11.87
CA TYR A 361 27.61 -17.85 12.30
C TYR A 361 27.80 -17.87 13.84
N SER A 362 26.77 -18.33 14.57
CA SER A 362 26.65 -18.17 16.02
C SER A 362 26.57 -19.52 16.74
N CYS A 363 27.28 -19.67 17.84
CA CYS A 363 27.43 -20.96 18.53
C CYS A 363 27.32 -20.84 20.04
N ASN A 364 26.98 -21.94 20.72
CA ASN A 364 26.88 -21.99 22.19
C ASN A 364 25.85 -21.01 22.79
N ASN A 365 24.80 -20.63 22.06
CA ASN A 365 23.74 -19.77 22.59
C ASN A 365 22.58 -20.62 23.15
N THR A 366 21.85 -20.07 24.12
CA THR A 366 20.66 -20.71 24.71
C THR A 366 19.42 -19.88 24.40
N ILE A 367 18.44 -20.49 23.72
CA ILE A 367 17.17 -19.88 23.34
C ILE A 367 16.06 -20.68 24.02
N THR A 368 15.47 -20.15 25.08
CA THR A 368 14.55 -20.93 25.91
C THR A 368 13.33 -20.18 26.42
N GLY A 369 12.18 -20.85 26.46
CA GLY A 369 10.97 -20.25 27.05
C GLY A 369 10.40 -19.09 26.24
N ASN A 370 10.77 -18.90 24.97
CA ASN A 370 10.28 -17.80 24.15
C ASN A 370 8.94 -18.16 23.51
N ASN A 371 8.07 -17.17 23.34
CA ASN A 371 6.82 -17.28 22.60
C ASN A 371 6.97 -16.58 21.25
N VAL A 372 6.96 -17.33 20.16
CA VAL A 372 7.30 -16.88 18.81
C VAL A 372 6.08 -17.08 17.91
N CYS A 373 5.54 -16.01 17.31
CA CYS A 373 4.27 -16.08 16.59
C CYS A 373 4.28 -15.34 15.25
N ASN A 374 3.64 -15.91 14.22
CA ASN A 374 3.36 -15.24 12.94
C ASN A 374 4.59 -14.59 12.27
N ASN A 375 5.76 -15.25 12.30
CA ASN A 375 6.96 -14.74 11.63
C ASN A 375 7.12 -15.43 10.27
N SER A 376 7.51 -14.67 9.25
CA SER A 376 7.49 -15.09 7.84
C SER A 376 8.49 -16.21 7.50
N ILE A 377 9.76 -16.10 7.92
CA ILE A 377 10.82 -17.09 7.63
C ILE A 377 11.33 -17.70 8.94
N GLY A 378 10.66 -18.77 9.38
CA GLY A 378 11.00 -19.43 10.64
C GLY A 378 10.59 -18.58 11.85
N GLY A 379 10.08 -19.23 12.88
CA GLY A 379 10.02 -18.63 14.20
C GLY A 379 11.44 -18.48 14.77
N ILE A 380 12.19 -19.58 14.78
CA ILE A 380 13.62 -19.59 15.12
C ILE A 380 14.37 -20.19 13.93
N SER A 381 15.40 -19.50 13.46
CA SER A 381 16.14 -19.89 12.25
C SER A 381 17.64 -19.95 12.53
N LEU A 382 18.28 -21.05 12.12
CA LEU A 382 19.72 -21.27 12.28
C LEU A 382 20.41 -21.23 10.92
N TRP A 383 21.23 -20.22 10.68
CA TRP A 383 21.91 -19.97 9.41
C TRP A 383 23.43 -20.05 9.54
N ASP A 384 24.08 -20.62 8.54
CA ASP A 384 25.54 -20.75 8.39
C ASP A 384 26.34 -21.09 9.66
N SER A 385 26.82 -22.34 9.76
CA SER A 385 27.75 -22.78 10.83
C SER A 385 27.22 -22.58 12.27
N CYS A 386 25.89 -22.56 12.45
CA CYS A 386 25.24 -22.42 13.75
C CYS A 386 25.16 -23.76 14.51
N ASN A 387 26.19 -24.08 15.28
CA ASN A 387 26.28 -25.33 16.04
C ASN A 387 26.36 -25.10 17.56
N ASN A 388 26.03 -26.13 18.33
CA ASN A 388 26.04 -26.20 19.79
C ASN A 388 25.10 -25.20 20.46
N ASN A 389 24.03 -24.78 19.79
CA ASN A 389 22.99 -23.96 20.40
C ASN A 389 21.96 -24.85 21.11
N THR A 390 21.35 -24.35 22.18
CA THR A 390 20.28 -25.02 22.94
C THR A 390 18.97 -24.31 22.70
N ILE A 391 17.97 -24.99 22.13
CA ILE A 391 16.66 -24.46 21.77
C ILE A 391 15.61 -25.29 22.50
N THR A 392 15.12 -24.78 23.65
CA THR A 392 14.25 -25.59 24.51
C THR A 392 13.07 -24.83 25.10
N CYS A 393 11.95 -25.50 25.34
CA CYS A 393 10.78 -24.89 25.99
C CYS A 393 10.19 -23.67 25.26
N ASN A 394 10.42 -23.53 23.95
CA ASN A 394 9.85 -22.44 23.16
C ASN A 394 8.48 -22.84 22.61
N THR A 395 7.59 -21.86 22.50
CA THR A 395 6.26 -22.02 21.90
C THR A 395 6.21 -21.26 20.59
N PHE A 396 5.82 -21.95 19.53
CA PHE A 396 5.60 -21.40 18.21
C PHE A 396 4.12 -21.40 17.85
N VAL A 397 3.64 -20.33 17.21
CA VAL A 397 2.27 -20.22 16.68
C VAL A 397 2.35 -19.68 15.26
N ASN A 398 1.78 -20.37 14.29
CA ASN A 398 1.84 -19.98 12.87
C ASN A 398 3.28 -19.81 12.32
N CYS A 399 4.25 -20.50 12.92
CA CYS A 399 5.66 -20.55 12.52
C CYS A 399 6.34 -21.76 13.18
N GLY A 400 7.59 -22.07 12.82
CA GLY A 400 8.32 -23.23 13.35
C GLY A 400 9.81 -22.99 13.59
N LEU A 401 10.57 -24.07 13.76
CA LEU A 401 12.03 -24.05 13.78
C LEU A 401 12.56 -24.37 12.38
N SER A 402 13.58 -23.67 11.92
CA SER A 402 14.29 -23.99 10.68
C SER A 402 15.80 -24.14 10.95
N ILE A 403 16.37 -25.29 10.58
CA ILE A 403 17.75 -25.65 10.94
C ILE A 403 18.77 -25.59 9.79
N PHE A 404 18.34 -25.51 8.53
CA PHE A 404 19.17 -25.36 7.32
C PHE A 404 20.50 -26.15 7.36
N GLU A 405 20.42 -27.47 7.52
CA GLU A 405 21.59 -28.39 7.60
C GLU A 405 22.49 -28.29 8.86
N HIS A 406 22.06 -27.60 9.91
CA HIS A 406 22.84 -27.43 11.14
C HIS A 406 22.41 -28.38 12.25
N TYR A 407 23.01 -29.58 12.21
CA TYR A 407 22.58 -30.76 12.97
C TYR A 407 23.09 -30.84 14.40
N GLN A 408 24.08 -30.03 14.79
CA GLN A 408 24.72 -30.15 16.11
C GLN A 408 24.09 -29.24 17.16
N ASN A 409 22.75 -29.21 17.23
CA ASN A 409 22.02 -28.35 18.17
C ASN A 409 21.17 -29.20 19.12
N ALA A 410 21.03 -28.73 20.36
CA ALA A 410 20.19 -29.38 21.37
C ALA A 410 18.78 -28.79 21.31
N VAL A 411 17.85 -29.51 20.68
CA VAL A 411 16.45 -29.09 20.55
C VAL A 411 15.56 -30.03 21.37
N GLY A 412 14.71 -29.48 22.24
CA GLY A 412 13.82 -30.31 23.07
C GLY A 412 12.71 -29.51 23.74
N ASP A 413 11.60 -30.17 24.09
CA ASP A 413 10.48 -29.57 24.83
C ASP A 413 9.87 -28.31 24.17
N ASN A 414 9.98 -28.16 22.84
CA ASN A 414 9.33 -27.06 22.12
C ASN A 414 7.95 -27.49 21.60
N THR A 415 7.05 -26.52 21.40
CA THR A 415 5.70 -26.77 20.87
C THR A 415 5.40 -25.91 19.66
N VAL A 416 4.77 -26.45 18.62
CA VAL A 416 4.25 -25.72 17.45
C VAL A 416 2.73 -25.89 17.43
N ASN A 417 2.00 -24.77 17.41
CA ASN A 417 0.52 -24.76 17.42
C ASN A 417 -0.10 -25.61 18.53
N GLY A 418 0.53 -25.60 19.71
CA GLY A 418 0.08 -26.36 20.89
C GLY A 418 0.43 -27.84 20.89
N LYS A 419 1.06 -28.36 19.83
CA LYS A 419 1.55 -29.75 19.72
C LYS A 419 3.08 -29.82 19.86
N PRO A 420 3.67 -30.98 20.14
CA PRO A 420 5.13 -31.12 20.21
C PRO A 420 5.83 -30.77 18.88
N LEU A 421 7.00 -30.13 18.96
CA LEU A 421 7.98 -30.13 17.88
C LEU A 421 8.82 -31.40 18.00
N VAL A 422 8.73 -32.29 17.02
CA VAL A 422 9.47 -33.55 17.04
C VAL A 422 10.78 -33.35 16.30
N TYR A 423 11.88 -33.29 17.07
CA TYR A 423 13.25 -33.21 16.56
C TYR A 423 13.98 -34.51 16.92
N LEU A 424 14.34 -35.31 15.91
CA LEU A 424 15.06 -36.57 16.09
C LEU A 424 16.41 -36.53 15.39
N VAL A 425 17.45 -36.98 16.09
CA VAL A 425 18.82 -37.09 15.58
C VAL A 425 19.30 -38.52 15.80
N ASP A 426 19.86 -39.14 14.76
CA ASP A 426 20.40 -40.51 14.81
C ASP A 426 19.38 -41.56 15.31
N ALA A 427 18.08 -41.31 15.11
CA ALA A 427 17.02 -42.18 15.58
C ALA A 427 16.67 -43.27 14.57
N SER A 428 16.18 -44.40 15.05
CA SER A 428 15.68 -45.48 14.19
C SER A 428 14.48 -46.20 14.78
N GLU A 429 13.62 -46.76 13.92
CA GLU A 429 12.47 -47.59 14.34
C GLU A 429 11.50 -46.84 15.25
N TYR A 430 11.03 -45.66 14.79
CA TYR A 430 10.19 -44.78 15.59
C TYR A 430 8.94 -44.34 14.82
N THR A 431 7.81 -44.23 15.50
CA THR A 431 6.57 -43.68 14.94
C THR A 431 6.24 -42.38 15.67
N VAL A 432 6.02 -41.31 14.92
CA VAL A 432 5.63 -40.01 15.46
C VAL A 432 4.15 -40.06 15.85
N GLU A 433 3.85 -39.94 17.14
CA GLU A 433 2.47 -40.06 17.66
C GLU A 433 1.65 -38.76 17.51
N ASP A 434 2.28 -37.61 17.73
CA ASP A 434 1.68 -36.28 17.59
C ASP A 434 2.79 -35.24 17.36
N ALA A 435 2.53 -34.29 16.46
CA ALA A 435 3.46 -33.20 16.19
C ALA A 435 2.75 -32.01 15.53
N GLY A 436 3.25 -30.80 15.80
CA GLY A 436 2.93 -29.60 15.01
C GLY A 436 3.99 -29.30 13.94
N GLN A 437 5.18 -29.91 14.07
CA GLN A 437 6.26 -29.89 13.10
C GLN A 437 7.16 -31.11 13.34
N VAL A 438 7.70 -31.70 12.28
CA VAL A 438 8.65 -32.83 12.36
C VAL A 438 9.95 -32.50 11.65
N ILE A 439 11.07 -32.67 12.34
CA ILE A 439 12.43 -32.50 11.81
C ILE A 439 13.25 -33.74 12.14
N LEU A 440 13.68 -34.47 11.11
CA LEU A 440 14.48 -35.68 11.22
C LEU A 440 15.88 -35.42 10.67
N VAL A 441 16.89 -35.84 11.43
CA VAL A 441 18.30 -35.66 11.09
C VAL A 441 19.03 -36.99 11.23
N ASN A 442 19.60 -37.49 10.13
CA ASN A 442 20.33 -38.76 10.10
C ASN A 442 19.53 -39.94 10.69
N CYS A 443 18.22 -39.98 10.40
CA CYS A 443 17.31 -40.97 10.95
C CYS A 443 17.04 -42.12 9.97
N ASN A 444 16.56 -43.26 10.48
CA ASN A 444 16.28 -44.43 9.66
C ASN A 444 14.98 -45.13 10.06
N ASN A 445 14.12 -45.47 9.11
CA ASN A 445 12.86 -46.20 9.38
C ASN A 445 11.97 -45.49 10.42
N ILE A 446 11.70 -44.22 10.17
CA ILE A 446 10.75 -43.41 10.94
C ILE A 446 9.40 -43.39 10.22
N THR A 447 8.29 -43.45 10.95
CA THR A 447 6.93 -43.31 10.40
C THR A 447 6.28 -42.02 10.90
N ILE A 448 5.85 -41.16 9.97
CA ILE A 448 5.10 -39.92 10.18
C ILE A 448 3.74 -40.12 9.53
N GLU A 449 2.69 -40.36 10.33
CA GLU A 449 1.39 -40.76 9.78
C GLU A 449 0.21 -40.02 10.42
N GLY A 450 -0.72 -39.53 9.59
CA GLY A 450 -2.01 -39.01 10.05
C GLY A 450 -1.93 -37.70 10.84
N LEU A 451 -0.87 -36.93 10.67
CA LEU A 451 -0.63 -35.69 11.39
C LEU A 451 -1.16 -34.47 10.62
N ASP A 452 -1.56 -33.46 11.38
CA ASP A 452 -1.83 -32.11 10.89
C ASP A 452 -0.63 -31.23 11.26
N LEU A 453 0.13 -30.86 10.23
CA LEU A 453 1.41 -30.14 10.25
C LEU A 453 1.28 -28.82 9.48
N SER A 454 0.12 -28.18 9.64
CA SER A 454 -0.24 -26.93 9.00
C SER A 454 0.06 -25.70 9.86
N ASN A 455 0.13 -24.54 9.20
CA ASN A 455 0.40 -23.24 9.83
C ASN A 455 1.72 -23.25 10.62
N THR A 456 2.79 -23.74 10.03
CA THR A 456 4.15 -23.62 10.57
C THR A 456 5.07 -23.02 9.51
N SER A 457 6.37 -22.96 9.74
CA SER A 457 7.33 -22.52 8.72
C SER A 457 7.57 -23.62 7.70
N VAL A 458 7.91 -24.83 8.16
CA VAL A 458 8.00 -26.05 7.35
C VAL A 458 7.32 -27.17 8.12
N GLY A 459 6.46 -27.96 7.47
CA GLY A 459 5.70 -29.03 8.13
C GLY A 459 6.57 -30.24 8.48
N ILE A 460 7.30 -30.76 7.48
CA ILE A 460 8.15 -31.94 7.59
C ILE A 460 9.52 -31.66 6.98
N GLU A 461 10.58 -31.94 7.73
CA GLU A 461 11.96 -31.85 7.26
C GLU A 461 12.69 -33.19 7.44
N LEU A 462 13.23 -33.73 6.33
CA LEU A 462 14.00 -34.97 6.29
C LEU A 462 15.43 -34.70 5.82
N TRP A 463 16.35 -34.58 6.78
CA TRP A 463 17.76 -34.36 6.53
C TRP A 463 18.53 -35.66 6.69
N LYS A 464 19.18 -36.16 5.63
CA LYS A 464 19.96 -37.43 5.64
C LYS A 464 19.16 -38.60 6.19
N THR A 465 17.86 -38.64 5.93
CA THR A 465 16.95 -39.64 6.48
C THR A 465 16.70 -40.73 5.46
N GLU A 466 16.72 -41.98 5.93
CA GLU A 466 16.60 -43.16 5.08
C GLU A 466 15.43 -44.07 5.50
N ASP A 467 14.92 -44.85 4.55
CA ASP A 467 13.95 -45.93 4.75
C ASP A 467 12.68 -45.53 5.54
N SER A 468 12.31 -44.25 5.54
CA SER A 468 11.23 -43.69 6.36
C SER A 468 9.93 -43.48 5.56
N LYS A 469 8.81 -43.28 6.27
CA LYS A 469 7.46 -43.21 5.70
C LYS A 469 6.75 -41.93 6.13
N VAL A 470 6.23 -41.19 5.17
CA VAL A 470 5.39 -39.99 5.35
C VAL A 470 4.02 -40.27 4.75
N LEU A 471 3.03 -40.56 5.59
CA LEU A 471 1.76 -41.16 5.21
C LEU A 471 0.56 -40.33 5.66
N ASN A 472 -0.40 -40.07 4.78
CA ASN A 472 -1.73 -39.58 5.21
C ASN A 472 -1.72 -38.27 6.03
N ASN A 473 -0.73 -37.39 5.84
CA ASN A 473 -0.61 -36.15 6.60
C ASN A 473 -1.28 -34.98 5.87
N THR A 474 -1.73 -33.99 6.64
CA THR A 474 -2.13 -32.66 6.14
C THR A 474 -0.99 -31.69 6.37
N VAL A 475 -0.49 -31.07 5.29
CA VAL A 475 0.66 -30.17 5.30
C VAL A 475 0.28 -28.90 4.53
N SER A 476 -0.34 -27.94 5.21
CA SER A 476 -0.92 -26.77 4.54
C SER A 476 -0.70 -25.44 5.22
N ASN A 477 -0.77 -24.36 4.43
CA ASN A 477 -0.63 -22.98 4.92
C ASN A 477 0.70 -22.76 5.66
N ASN A 478 1.77 -23.46 5.27
CA ASN A 478 3.08 -23.20 5.84
C ASN A 478 3.73 -22.00 5.14
N SER A 479 4.40 -21.15 5.92
CA SER A 479 4.93 -19.88 5.42
C SER A 479 6.08 -20.07 4.42
N ASN A 480 6.72 -21.24 4.41
CA ASN A 480 7.75 -21.63 3.46
C ASN A 480 7.34 -22.94 2.74
N THR A 481 8.13 -24.00 2.82
CA THR A 481 7.90 -25.27 2.14
C THR A 481 7.01 -26.23 2.96
N GLY A 482 6.22 -27.06 2.29
CA GLY A 482 5.45 -28.13 2.95
C GLY A 482 6.34 -29.25 3.50
N ILE A 483 7.02 -29.96 2.59
CA ILE A 483 7.87 -31.12 2.89
C ILE A 483 9.27 -30.91 2.29
N ILE A 484 10.34 -31.00 3.10
CA ILE A 484 11.73 -30.89 2.65
C ILE A 484 12.44 -32.25 2.76
N LEU A 485 13.15 -32.65 1.71
CA LEU A 485 14.06 -33.79 1.68
C LEU A 485 15.44 -33.31 1.24
N SER A 486 16.45 -33.49 2.08
CA SER A 486 17.83 -33.16 1.73
C SER A 486 18.77 -34.31 2.04
N SER A 487 19.58 -34.71 1.05
CA SER A 487 20.48 -35.86 1.14
C SER A 487 19.79 -37.15 1.64
N SER A 488 18.48 -37.28 1.38
CA SER A 488 17.63 -38.33 1.94
C SER A 488 17.30 -39.40 0.89
N SER A 489 17.20 -40.66 1.30
CA SER A 489 17.01 -41.76 0.33
C SER A 489 16.08 -42.88 0.78
N ASN A 490 15.49 -43.59 -0.19
CA ASN A 490 14.64 -44.76 0.05
C ASN A 490 13.39 -44.49 0.94
N ASN A 491 12.95 -43.23 1.04
CA ASN A 491 11.75 -42.88 1.79
C ASN A 491 10.48 -43.09 0.95
N THR A 492 9.34 -43.30 1.60
CA THR A 492 8.02 -43.41 0.95
C THR A 492 7.12 -42.27 1.40
N ILE A 493 6.60 -41.48 0.45
CA ILE A 493 5.73 -40.32 0.70
C ILE A 493 4.42 -40.54 -0.07
N THR A 494 3.34 -40.85 0.66
CA THR A 494 2.06 -41.19 0.02
C THR A 494 0.84 -40.84 0.87
N GLY A 495 -0.27 -40.51 0.23
CA GLY A 495 -1.53 -40.14 0.89
C GLY A 495 -1.53 -38.75 1.52
N ASN A 496 -0.54 -37.90 1.27
CA ASN A 496 -0.44 -36.59 1.92
C ASN A 496 -1.21 -35.53 1.14
N ASN A 497 -1.84 -34.60 1.87
CA ASN A 497 -2.45 -33.41 1.30
C ASN A 497 -1.57 -32.19 1.57
N VAL A 498 -0.87 -31.73 0.53
CA VAL A 498 0.12 -30.66 0.57
C VAL A 498 -0.41 -29.43 -0.18
N SER A 499 -0.81 -28.39 0.56
CA SER A 499 -1.52 -27.28 -0.07
C SER A 499 -1.29 -25.89 0.51
N ASN A 500 -1.35 -24.86 -0.34
CA ASN A 500 -1.24 -23.46 0.06
C ASN A 500 0.05 -23.13 0.84
N ASN A 501 1.17 -23.77 0.52
CA ASN A 501 2.47 -23.45 1.12
C ASN A 501 3.14 -22.30 0.36
N GLY A 502 3.80 -21.41 1.10
CA GLY A 502 4.30 -20.11 0.61
C GLY A 502 5.46 -20.20 -0.38
N ASN A 503 6.21 -21.30 -0.37
CA ASN A 503 7.24 -21.62 -1.36
C ASN A 503 6.89 -22.93 -2.09
N ASP A 504 7.57 -24.04 -1.76
CA ASP A 504 7.33 -25.32 -2.42
C ASP A 504 6.30 -26.19 -1.70
N GLY A 505 5.56 -27.00 -2.45
CA GLY A 505 4.84 -28.14 -1.88
C GLY A 505 5.82 -29.17 -1.32
N ILE A 506 6.79 -29.57 -2.16
CA ILE A 506 7.88 -30.47 -1.79
C ILE A 506 9.21 -29.99 -2.39
N ASP A 507 10.26 -29.91 -1.58
CA ASP A 507 11.63 -29.55 -2.00
C ASP A 507 12.55 -30.76 -1.79
N LEU A 508 13.30 -31.15 -2.83
CA LEU A 508 14.27 -32.24 -2.81
C LEU A 508 15.66 -31.79 -3.26
N SER A 509 16.62 -31.78 -2.32
CA SER A 509 18.04 -31.50 -2.60
C SER A 509 18.92 -32.73 -2.39
N ASP A 510 19.78 -33.06 -3.37
CA ASP A 510 20.73 -34.18 -3.32
C ASP A 510 20.11 -35.52 -2.85
N SER A 511 18.83 -35.73 -3.12
CA SER A 511 18.03 -36.84 -2.58
C SER A 511 17.73 -37.87 -3.67
N SER A 512 17.68 -39.16 -3.30
CA SER A 512 17.55 -40.22 -4.30
C SER A 512 16.71 -41.41 -3.87
N ASN A 513 16.09 -42.08 -4.84
CA ASN A 513 15.29 -43.30 -4.63
C ASN A 513 14.12 -43.14 -3.64
N ASN A 514 13.62 -41.92 -3.43
CA ASN A 514 12.39 -41.70 -2.66
C ASN A 514 11.18 -42.00 -3.55
N SER A 515 10.20 -42.75 -3.03
CA SER A 515 8.95 -43.08 -3.73
C SER A 515 7.85 -42.10 -3.33
N ILE A 516 7.42 -41.25 -4.26
CA ILE A 516 6.48 -40.14 -4.04
C ILE A 516 5.27 -40.33 -4.95
N TYR A 517 4.15 -40.78 -4.38
CA TYR A 517 2.95 -41.10 -5.17
C TYR A 517 1.67 -41.00 -4.33
N LEU A 518 0.51 -40.80 -4.99
CA LEU A 518 -0.79 -40.59 -4.35
C LEU A 518 -0.79 -39.46 -3.32
N ASN A 519 -0.18 -38.32 -3.66
CA ASN A 519 -0.27 -37.10 -2.87
C ASN A 519 -1.03 -36.02 -3.64
N ASN A 520 -1.58 -35.05 -2.92
CA ASN A 520 -2.15 -33.84 -3.50
C ASN A 520 -1.16 -32.68 -3.34
N PHE A 521 -0.83 -32.00 -4.44
CA PHE A 521 -0.08 -30.74 -4.46
C PHE A 521 -0.97 -29.64 -5.04
N ILE A 522 -1.48 -28.76 -4.18
CA ILE A 522 -2.55 -27.83 -4.51
C ILE A 522 -2.19 -26.41 -4.08
N ASN A 523 -2.19 -25.46 -5.02
CA ASN A 523 -2.02 -24.02 -4.76
C ASN A 523 -0.78 -23.66 -3.92
N ASN A 524 0.30 -24.43 -4.04
CA ASN A 524 1.61 -23.99 -3.54
C ASN A 524 2.20 -22.97 -4.54
N THR A 525 3.12 -22.10 -4.10
CA THR A 525 3.80 -21.17 -5.04
C THR A 525 4.47 -21.96 -6.16
N ASP A 526 5.22 -23.00 -5.78
CA ASP A 526 5.70 -24.05 -6.65
C ASP A 526 5.26 -25.41 -6.08
N ASN A 527 4.76 -26.33 -6.91
CA ASN A 527 4.32 -27.62 -6.37
C ASN A 527 5.48 -28.55 -6.01
N VAL A 528 6.63 -28.38 -6.67
CA VAL A 528 7.83 -29.21 -6.49
C VAL A 528 9.08 -28.46 -6.93
N ASP A 529 10.13 -28.51 -6.13
CA ASP A 529 11.51 -28.21 -6.52
C ASP A 529 12.39 -29.45 -6.32
N SER A 530 13.26 -29.76 -7.30
CA SER A 530 14.12 -30.95 -7.32
C SER A 530 15.52 -30.58 -7.81
N TYR A 531 16.41 -30.28 -6.87
CA TYR A 531 17.80 -29.93 -7.15
C TYR A 531 18.75 -31.10 -6.92
N ALA A 532 19.57 -31.42 -7.93
CA ALA A 532 20.56 -32.51 -7.89
C ALA A 532 20.01 -33.89 -7.41
N SER A 533 18.71 -34.10 -7.55
CA SER A 533 17.99 -35.27 -7.02
C SER A 533 17.58 -36.25 -8.13
N THR A 534 17.27 -37.51 -7.76
CA THR A 534 16.72 -38.54 -8.65
C THR A 534 15.75 -39.47 -7.90
N ASN A 535 14.45 -39.23 -8.06
CA ASN A 535 13.38 -39.91 -7.28
C ASN A 535 12.38 -40.64 -8.17
N ILE A 536 11.46 -41.37 -7.52
CA ILE A 536 10.42 -42.18 -8.17
C ILE A 536 9.08 -41.50 -7.91
N TRP A 537 8.43 -40.99 -8.96
CA TRP A 537 7.22 -40.16 -8.87
C TRP A 537 5.90 -40.93 -9.10
N ASN A 538 5.95 -42.25 -9.01
CA ASN A 538 4.80 -43.13 -9.15
C ASN A 538 4.90 -44.32 -8.18
N SER A 539 3.78 -45.03 -8.02
CA SER A 539 3.73 -46.23 -7.19
C SER A 539 4.78 -47.25 -7.64
N PRO A 540 5.42 -47.99 -6.71
CA PRO A 540 6.45 -48.97 -7.07
C PRO A 540 5.88 -50.21 -7.78
N GLU A 541 4.58 -50.45 -7.64
CA GLU A 541 3.84 -51.55 -8.25
C GLU A 541 2.49 -51.02 -8.81
N GLU A 542 1.85 -51.76 -9.70
CA GLU A 542 0.50 -51.43 -10.18
C GLU A 542 -0.52 -51.55 -9.02
N ILE A 543 -1.38 -50.55 -8.89
CA ILE A 543 -2.42 -50.47 -7.87
C ILE A 543 -3.77 -50.70 -8.56
N THR A 544 -4.62 -51.54 -7.96
CA THR A 544 -6.04 -51.64 -8.32
C THR A 544 -6.80 -50.49 -7.68
N TYR A 545 -7.42 -49.61 -8.48
CA TYR A 545 -8.14 -48.43 -8.00
C TYR A 545 -9.53 -48.31 -8.65
N THR A 546 -10.41 -47.52 -8.03
CA THR A 546 -11.73 -47.24 -8.59
C THR A 546 -11.83 -45.76 -8.93
N TYR A 547 -12.07 -45.45 -10.20
CA TYR A 547 -12.29 -44.09 -10.68
C TYR A 547 -13.61 -44.05 -11.46
N ASN A 548 -14.48 -43.09 -11.17
CA ASN A 548 -15.83 -42.99 -11.78
C ASN A 548 -16.59 -44.33 -11.80
N ARG A 549 -16.56 -45.06 -10.67
CA ARG A 549 -17.24 -46.37 -10.46
C ARG A 549 -16.75 -47.51 -11.36
N THR A 550 -15.62 -47.34 -12.05
CA THR A 550 -14.96 -48.39 -12.84
C THR A 550 -13.62 -48.74 -12.20
N THR A 551 -13.33 -50.04 -12.12
CA THR A 551 -12.06 -50.54 -11.57
C THR A 551 -11.00 -50.60 -12.67
N TYR A 552 -9.81 -50.11 -12.35
CA TYR A 552 -8.62 -50.14 -13.21
C TYR A 552 -7.43 -50.70 -12.43
N GLU A 553 -6.40 -51.11 -13.15
CA GLU A 553 -5.11 -51.54 -12.59
C GLU A 553 -4.02 -50.79 -13.36
N SER A 554 -3.20 -49.99 -12.66
CA SER A 554 -2.12 -49.21 -13.26
C SER A 554 -1.17 -48.66 -12.19
N TYR A 555 -0.04 -48.11 -12.60
CA TYR A 555 0.76 -47.26 -11.73
C TYR A 555 0.03 -45.94 -11.45
N LEU A 556 0.21 -45.38 -10.26
CA LEU A 556 -0.42 -44.12 -9.86
C LEU A 556 0.65 -43.11 -9.45
N GLY A 557 0.58 -41.90 -9.99
CA GLY A 557 1.43 -40.75 -9.65
C GLY A 557 0.78 -39.85 -8.62
N ASN A 558 1.01 -38.54 -8.72
CA ASN A 558 0.49 -37.52 -7.81
C ASN A 558 -0.54 -36.64 -8.51
N TYR A 559 -1.36 -35.95 -7.71
CA TYR A 559 -2.24 -34.90 -8.21
C TYR A 559 -1.54 -33.54 -8.13
N TRP A 560 -1.51 -32.83 -9.25
CA TRP A 560 -0.86 -31.52 -9.40
C TRP A 560 -1.91 -30.51 -9.86
N ALA A 561 -2.22 -29.49 -9.06
CA ALA A 561 -3.30 -28.54 -9.39
C ALA A 561 -3.04 -27.71 -10.68
N ASP A 562 -1.77 -27.56 -11.03
CA ASP A 562 -1.30 -26.88 -12.24
C ASP A 562 -1.23 -27.80 -13.46
N TYR A 563 -1.37 -29.12 -13.32
CA TYR A 563 -1.34 -30.05 -14.46
C TYR A 563 -2.51 -29.81 -15.43
N LYS A 564 -2.16 -29.58 -16.71
CA LYS A 564 -3.13 -29.27 -17.79
C LYS A 564 -3.23 -30.38 -18.84
N GLY A 565 -2.68 -31.56 -18.59
CA GLY A 565 -2.72 -32.67 -19.54
C GLY A 565 -4.12 -33.27 -19.70
N ARG A 566 -4.27 -34.14 -20.69
CA ARG A 566 -5.50 -34.90 -20.93
C ARG A 566 -5.35 -36.31 -20.36
N ALA A 567 -6.45 -36.91 -19.95
CA ALA A 567 -6.48 -38.32 -19.56
C ALA A 567 -7.46 -39.12 -20.41
N ASP A 568 -7.23 -40.43 -20.41
CA ASP A 568 -8.21 -41.41 -20.83
C ASP A 568 -9.26 -41.64 -19.71
N ALA A 569 -10.22 -42.53 -19.95
CA ALA A 569 -11.33 -42.79 -19.01
C ALA A 569 -10.88 -43.32 -17.63
N ASN A 570 -9.63 -43.76 -17.49
CA ASN A 570 -9.04 -44.27 -16.26
C ASN A 570 -8.62 -43.18 -15.28
N GLY A 571 -8.67 -41.89 -15.66
CA GLY A 571 -8.34 -40.78 -14.75
C GLY A 571 -6.84 -40.57 -14.54
N ILE A 572 -5.97 -41.21 -15.32
CA ILE A 572 -4.52 -40.96 -15.33
C ILE A 572 -4.18 -40.13 -16.56
N GLY A 573 -3.38 -39.09 -16.38
CA GLY A 573 -2.90 -38.22 -17.45
C GLY A 573 -2.03 -38.95 -18.48
N ASN A 574 -2.24 -38.63 -19.76
CA ASN A 574 -1.54 -39.23 -20.89
C ASN A 574 -0.19 -38.54 -21.20
N THR A 575 0.14 -37.45 -20.50
CA THR A 575 1.40 -36.71 -20.66
C THR A 575 2.05 -36.63 -19.30
N ALA A 576 3.37 -36.90 -19.25
CA ALA A 576 4.10 -36.82 -18.01
C ALA A 576 4.08 -35.37 -17.45
N TYR A 577 3.99 -35.23 -16.14
CA TYR A 577 4.24 -33.96 -15.47
C TYR A 577 5.74 -33.82 -15.26
N SER A 578 6.33 -32.77 -15.85
CA SER A 578 7.77 -32.53 -15.79
C SER A 578 8.15 -32.01 -14.40
N ILE A 579 9.09 -32.68 -13.74
CA ILE A 579 9.66 -32.24 -12.45
C ILE A 579 10.96 -31.48 -12.73
N ASP A 580 11.92 -32.13 -13.38
CA ASP A 580 13.18 -31.52 -13.84
C ASP A 580 13.38 -31.84 -15.34
N PRO A 581 13.11 -30.87 -16.24
CA PRO A 581 13.26 -31.06 -17.68
C PRO A 581 14.71 -31.37 -18.12
N GLU A 582 15.72 -30.94 -17.35
CA GLU A 582 17.13 -31.15 -17.69
C GLU A 582 17.60 -32.57 -17.35
N LYS A 583 16.95 -33.22 -16.38
CA LYS A 583 17.29 -34.58 -15.92
C LYS A 583 16.30 -35.67 -16.35
N ASP A 584 15.30 -35.33 -17.16
CA ASP A 584 14.22 -36.25 -17.59
C ASP A 584 13.45 -36.85 -16.38
N GLU A 585 13.40 -36.11 -15.27
CA GLU A 585 12.66 -36.50 -14.06
C GLU A 585 11.21 -36.04 -14.21
N CYS A 586 10.27 -37.00 -14.22
CA CYS A 586 8.87 -36.72 -14.44
C CYS A 586 7.96 -37.70 -13.69
N ASP A 587 6.78 -37.21 -13.29
CA ASP A 587 5.66 -38.06 -12.94
C ASP A 587 5.00 -38.55 -14.23
N LEU A 588 5.20 -39.85 -14.53
CA LEU A 588 4.66 -40.49 -15.73
C LEU A 588 3.16 -40.82 -15.63
N TYR A 589 2.58 -40.75 -14.43
CA TYR A 589 1.21 -41.17 -14.15
C TYR A 589 0.42 -40.11 -13.36
N PRO A 590 0.42 -38.82 -13.79
CA PRO A 590 -0.20 -37.75 -13.02
C PRO A 590 -1.71 -37.97 -12.93
N LEU A 591 -2.27 -37.72 -11.76
CA LEU A 591 -3.70 -37.88 -11.48
C LEU A 591 -4.48 -36.67 -12.00
N MET A 592 -5.70 -36.90 -12.48
CA MET A 592 -6.58 -35.84 -12.99
C MET A 592 -7.45 -35.18 -11.91
N THR A 593 -7.60 -35.84 -10.78
CA THR A 593 -8.34 -35.38 -9.61
C THR A 593 -7.55 -35.71 -8.35
N PRO A 594 -7.87 -35.12 -7.19
CA PRO A 594 -7.22 -35.47 -5.93
C PRO A 594 -7.20 -36.98 -5.66
N PHE A 595 -6.14 -37.49 -5.03
CA PHE A 595 -5.88 -38.93 -4.92
C PHE A 595 -7.00 -39.69 -4.20
N GLU A 596 -7.76 -39.03 -3.33
CA GLU A 596 -8.90 -39.58 -2.59
C GLU A 596 -9.98 -40.15 -3.52
N TYR A 597 -10.11 -39.61 -4.75
CA TYR A 597 -11.05 -40.10 -5.74
C TYR A 597 -10.64 -41.43 -6.39
N TYR A 598 -9.44 -41.92 -6.10
CA TYR A 598 -8.89 -43.20 -6.57
C TYR A 598 -8.95 -44.27 -5.47
N ILE A 599 -9.08 -43.86 -4.20
CA ILE A 599 -9.06 -44.71 -3.00
C ILE A 599 -10.39 -44.60 -2.22
N SER A 600 -11.35 -45.49 -2.45
CA SER A 600 -12.69 -45.38 -1.84
C SER A 600 -12.72 -45.50 -0.31
N SER A 601 -13.30 -44.51 0.41
CA SER A 601 -14.24 -44.72 1.54
C SER A 601 -14.98 -43.43 1.98
N GLU A 602 -16.21 -43.61 2.47
CA GLU A 602 -17.29 -42.65 2.77
C GLU A 602 -16.99 -41.63 3.91
N PHE A 603 -17.42 -40.36 3.80
CA PHE A 603 -17.54 -39.44 4.97
C PHE A 603 -18.69 -38.41 4.86
N GLU A 604 -19.51 -38.34 5.92
CA GLU A 604 -20.54 -37.31 6.15
C GLU A 604 -20.62 -36.95 7.67
N THR A 605 -20.68 -35.63 7.95
CA THR A 605 -21.29 -34.88 9.09
C THR A 605 -20.62 -34.66 10.47
N GLY A 606 -20.61 -33.37 10.90
CA GLY A 606 -21.29 -32.92 12.14
C GLY A 606 -20.69 -31.74 12.93
N VAL A 607 -21.41 -30.60 13.13
CA VAL A 607 -21.39 -29.67 14.31
C VAL A 607 -22.74 -28.89 14.47
N ALA A 608 -23.10 -28.53 15.73
CA ALA A 608 -24.41 -28.13 16.30
C ALA A 608 -24.91 -26.65 16.17
N ALA A 609 -26.16 -26.41 16.62
CA ALA A 609 -27.12 -25.36 16.23
C ALA A 609 -27.19 -24.03 17.04
N THR A 610 -27.43 -22.93 16.30
CA THR A 610 -27.80 -21.54 16.68
C THR A 610 -29.35 -21.34 16.67
N SER A 611 -29.88 -20.13 16.94
CA SER A 611 -31.35 -19.85 16.92
C SER A 611 -32.00 -20.24 15.57
N ASN A 612 -33.33 -20.47 15.48
CA ASN A 612 -33.94 -20.99 14.25
C ASN A 612 -33.72 -20.06 13.04
N MET A 613 -33.89 -18.73 13.21
CA MET A 613 -33.69 -17.76 12.12
C MET A 613 -32.22 -17.54 11.77
N GLU A 614 -31.31 -17.46 12.74
CA GLU A 614 -29.86 -17.42 12.46
C GLU A 614 -29.40 -18.71 11.78
N THR A 615 -29.99 -19.85 12.17
CA THR A 615 -29.74 -21.14 11.52
C THR A 615 -30.29 -21.16 10.12
N ILE A 616 -31.49 -20.62 9.86
CA ILE A 616 -32.06 -20.49 8.51
C ILE A 616 -31.19 -19.54 7.66
N ALA A 617 -30.74 -18.42 8.22
CA ALA A 617 -29.86 -17.45 7.56
C ALA A 617 -28.49 -18.05 7.21
N LYS A 618 -27.87 -18.75 8.17
CA LYS A 618 -26.63 -19.51 7.97
C LYS A 618 -26.80 -20.60 6.92
N THR A 619 -27.89 -21.35 7.00
CA THR A 619 -28.24 -22.42 6.05
C THR A 619 -28.45 -21.85 4.65
N PHE A 620 -29.13 -20.71 4.54
CA PHE A 620 -29.34 -20.02 3.27
C PHE A 620 -28.01 -19.68 2.60
N VAL A 621 -27.10 -19.01 3.31
CA VAL A 621 -25.75 -18.70 2.79
C VAL A 621 -24.95 -19.97 2.45
N THR A 622 -25.06 -21.01 3.28
CA THR A 622 -24.42 -22.31 3.02
C THR A 622 -24.90 -22.92 1.71
N PHE A 623 -26.21 -22.92 1.44
CA PHE A 623 -26.76 -23.39 0.17
C PHE A 623 -26.29 -22.59 -1.04
N LEU A 624 -26.13 -21.26 -0.90
CA LEU A 624 -25.57 -20.46 -1.97
C LEU A 624 -24.12 -20.89 -2.30
N ASN A 625 -23.29 -21.11 -1.27
CA ASN A 625 -21.91 -21.57 -1.44
C ASN A 625 -21.83 -22.98 -2.05
N GLU A 626 -22.71 -23.90 -1.64
CA GLU A 626 -22.77 -25.27 -2.16
C GLU A 626 -23.42 -25.37 -3.56
N SER A 627 -23.77 -24.25 -4.19
CA SER A 627 -24.49 -24.19 -5.46
C SER A 627 -25.88 -24.86 -5.44
N GLU A 628 -26.50 -24.94 -4.26
CA GLU A 628 -27.82 -25.56 -4.00
C GLU A 628 -28.94 -24.49 -4.05
N PHE A 629 -29.03 -23.75 -5.16
CA PHE A 629 -29.88 -22.56 -5.29
C PHE A 629 -31.38 -22.84 -5.19
N GLU A 630 -31.84 -24.01 -5.59
CA GLU A 630 -33.23 -24.47 -5.42
C GLU A 630 -33.59 -24.63 -3.94
N LYS A 631 -32.65 -25.10 -3.12
CA LYS A 631 -32.84 -25.23 -1.66
C LYS A 631 -32.83 -23.85 -1.01
N ALA A 632 -31.92 -22.97 -1.42
CA ALA A 632 -31.86 -21.57 -0.96
C ALA A 632 -33.16 -20.81 -1.29
N HIS A 633 -33.65 -20.93 -2.53
CA HIS A 633 -34.89 -20.29 -2.99
C HIS A 633 -36.13 -20.75 -2.21
N GLY A 634 -36.18 -22.01 -1.77
CA GLY A 634 -37.25 -22.55 -0.92
C GLY A 634 -37.41 -21.88 0.46
N LEU A 635 -36.43 -21.08 0.88
CA LEU A 635 -36.46 -20.33 2.15
C LEU A 635 -37.13 -18.95 2.01
N PHE A 636 -37.36 -18.47 0.78
CA PHE A 636 -38.03 -17.19 0.51
C PHE A 636 -39.53 -17.23 0.82
N ASN A 637 -40.07 -16.06 1.18
CA ASN A 637 -41.50 -15.83 1.13
C ASN A 637 -41.95 -15.60 -0.33
N LYS A 638 -43.26 -15.50 -0.56
CA LYS A 638 -43.82 -15.42 -1.91
C LYS A 638 -43.29 -14.23 -2.71
N ASP A 639 -43.18 -13.07 -2.07
CA ASP A 639 -42.84 -11.81 -2.75
C ASP A 639 -41.36 -11.79 -3.17
N VAL A 640 -40.46 -12.24 -2.28
CA VAL A 640 -39.03 -12.38 -2.62
C VAL A 640 -38.81 -13.49 -3.65
N ALA A 641 -39.52 -14.62 -3.54
CA ALA A 641 -39.40 -15.73 -4.49
C ALA A 641 -39.79 -15.33 -5.92
N GLU A 642 -40.76 -14.42 -6.08
CA GLU A 642 -41.19 -13.87 -7.37
C GLU A 642 -40.20 -12.81 -7.90
N ALA A 643 -39.64 -11.97 -7.03
CA ALA A 643 -38.68 -10.93 -7.39
C ALA A 643 -37.26 -11.45 -7.69
N LEU A 644 -36.89 -12.58 -7.08
CA LEU A 644 -35.57 -13.23 -7.21
C LEU A 644 -35.71 -14.75 -7.49
N PRO A 645 -36.06 -15.14 -8.74
CA PRO A 645 -36.09 -16.54 -9.16
C PRO A 645 -34.71 -17.22 -9.06
N VAL A 646 -34.68 -18.57 -8.99
CA VAL A 646 -33.47 -19.39 -8.82
C VAL A 646 -32.31 -18.97 -9.74
N ASP A 647 -32.56 -18.81 -11.03
CA ASP A 647 -31.51 -18.41 -12.00
C ASP A 647 -30.90 -17.05 -11.67
N LYS A 648 -31.72 -16.11 -11.19
CA LYS A 648 -31.29 -14.77 -10.81
C LYS A 648 -30.56 -14.78 -9.47
N LEU A 649 -30.99 -15.63 -8.52
CA LEU A 649 -30.28 -15.85 -7.26
C LEU A 649 -28.88 -16.43 -7.50
N ASN A 650 -28.79 -17.44 -8.36
CA ASN A 650 -27.52 -18.06 -8.80
C ASN A 650 -26.59 -17.02 -9.44
N ALA A 651 -27.08 -16.28 -10.44
CA ALA A 651 -26.30 -15.22 -11.09
C ALA A 651 -25.85 -14.12 -10.11
N THR A 652 -26.69 -13.77 -9.14
CA THR A 652 -26.37 -12.76 -8.12
C THR A 652 -25.23 -13.25 -7.21
N TRP A 653 -25.34 -14.48 -6.68
CA TRP A 653 -24.31 -15.02 -5.79
C TRP A 653 -22.98 -15.22 -6.50
N ASN A 654 -22.98 -15.86 -7.68
CA ASN A 654 -21.73 -16.06 -8.42
C ASN A 654 -21.10 -14.74 -8.85
N GLY A 655 -21.90 -13.74 -9.24
CA GLY A 655 -21.38 -12.40 -9.52
C GLY A 655 -20.70 -11.75 -8.32
N LEU A 656 -21.22 -11.96 -7.10
CA LEU A 656 -20.59 -11.51 -5.86
C LEU A 656 -19.28 -12.26 -5.56
N ILE A 657 -19.23 -13.57 -5.82
CA ILE A 657 -18.02 -14.39 -5.63
C ILE A 657 -16.94 -14.04 -6.67
N ASP A 658 -17.32 -13.81 -7.92
CA ASP A 658 -16.41 -13.35 -8.96
C ASP A 658 -15.83 -11.97 -8.58
N GLN A 659 -16.67 -11.08 -8.04
CA GLN A 659 -16.26 -9.74 -7.64
C GLN A 659 -15.37 -9.74 -6.39
N TYR A 660 -15.85 -10.32 -5.28
CA TYR A 660 -15.26 -10.22 -3.94
C TYR A 660 -14.44 -11.43 -3.52
N GLY A 661 -14.29 -12.42 -4.40
CA GLY A 661 -13.47 -13.60 -4.15
C GLY A 661 -14.24 -14.78 -3.57
N ALA A 662 -13.55 -15.92 -3.52
CA ALA A 662 -14.13 -17.19 -3.06
C ALA A 662 -14.62 -17.06 -1.61
N PHE A 663 -15.80 -17.60 -1.34
CA PHE A 663 -16.30 -17.72 0.03
C PHE A 663 -15.42 -18.68 0.83
N THR A 664 -14.92 -18.22 1.98
CA THR A 664 -14.01 -18.97 2.85
C THR A 664 -14.64 -19.33 4.19
N GLY A 665 -15.72 -18.65 4.58
CA GLY A 665 -16.46 -18.97 5.80
C GLY A 665 -17.49 -17.93 6.22
N ILE A 666 -18.06 -18.11 7.40
CA ILE A 666 -18.93 -17.12 8.06
C ILE A 666 -18.20 -16.64 9.30
N GLU A 667 -17.90 -15.34 9.35
CA GLU A 667 -17.17 -14.69 10.44
C GLU A 667 -18.08 -14.44 11.63
N ASN A 668 -19.25 -13.85 11.39
CA ASN A 668 -20.18 -13.46 12.44
C ASN A 668 -21.64 -13.59 11.98
N ILE A 669 -22.53 -13.79 12.96
CA ILE A 669 -23.97 -13.69 12.77
C ILE A 669 -24.53 -12.79 13.87
N SER A 670 -25.31 -11.79 13.49
CA SER A 670 -25.98 -10.89 14.44
C SER A 670 -27.41 -10.61 13.99
N SER A 671 -28.28 -10.22 14.92
CA SER A 671 -29.66 -9.85 14.59
C SER A 671 -30.07 -8.52 15.23
N THR A 672 -31.01 -7.84 14.58
CA THR A 672 -31.63 -6.60 15.05
C THR A 672 -33.08 -6.53 14.58
N GLU A 673 -33.90 -5.73 15.26
CA GLU A 673 -35.27 -5.45 14.84
C GLU A 673 -35.31 -4.13 14.05
N GLU A 674 -35.69 -4.20 12.77
CA GLU A 674 -35.82 -3.02 11.90
C GLU A 674 -37.23 -2.93 11.34
N LYS A 675 -37.93 -1.83 11.61
CA LYS A 675 -39.28 -1.53 11.06
C LYS A 675 -40.32 -2.66 11.24
N GLY A 676 -40.21 -3.43 12.33
CA GLY A 676 -41.13 -4.52 12.66
C GLY A 676 -40.81 -5.87 12.01
N TYR A 677 -39.64 -6.00 11.38
CA TYR A 677 -39.07 -7.26 10.91
C TYR A 677 -37.82 -7.61 11.72
N GLU A 678 -37.64 -8.88 12.04
CA GLU A 678 -36.37 -9.38 12.57
C GLU A 678 -35.38 -9.52 11.41
N THR A 679 -34.24 -8.86 11.52
CA THR A 679 -33.21 -8.83 10.47
C THR A 679 -31.94 -9.47 10.99
N VAL A 680 -31.46 -10.49 10.30
CA VAL A 680 -30.21 -11.18 10.59
C VAL A 680 -29.15 -10.73 9.59
N PHE A 681 -27.99 -10.36 10.10
CA PHE A 681 -26.78 -10.13 9.31
C PHE A 681 -25.90 -11.38 9.42
N VAL A 682 -25.59 -11.98 8.29
CA VAL A 682 -24.57 -13.04 8.18
C VAL A 682 -23.35 -12.42 7.52
N THR A 683 -22.30 -12.20 8.30
CA THR A 683 -21.03 -11.65 7.80
C THR A 683 -20.21 -12.79 7.21
N CYS A 684 -20.22 -12.89 5.88
CA CYS A 684 -19.46 -13.86 5.12
C CYS A 684 -18.02 -13.40 4.96
N ASN A 685 -17.07 -14.31 5.20
CA ASN A 685 -15.68 -14.12 4.80
C ASN A 685 -15.55 -14.56 3.33
N VAL A 686 -15.15 -13.62 2.49
CA VAL A 686 -14.82 -13.86 1.08
C VAL A 686 -13.38 -13.42 0.86
N SER A 687 -12.67 -14.05 -0.07
CA SER A 687 -11.20 -13.95 -0.12
C SER A 687 -10.63 -12.53 -0.34
N LYS A 688 -11.45 -11.52 -0.67
CA LYS A 688 -11.03 -10.12 -0.80
C LYS A 688 -11.63 -9.14 0.22
N THR A 689 -12.68 -9.50 0.99
CA THR A 689 -13.35 -8.60 1.96
C THR A 689 -14.34 -9.37 2.86
N PHE A 690 -15.10 -8.67 3.71
CA PHE A 690 -16.29 -9.21 4.37
C PHE A 690 -17.54 -8.83 3.58
N LEU A 691 -18.45 -9.79 3.37
CA LEU A 691 -19.73 -9.58 2.71
C LEU A 691 -20.88 -9.84 3.70
N ASP A 692 -21.60 -8.79 4.08
CA ASP A 692 -22.80 -8.88 4.89
C ASP A 692 -23.99 -9.33 4.03
N ALA A 693 -24.56 -10.49 4.33
CA ALA A 693 -25.90 -10.86 3.89
C ALA A 693 -26.93 -10.36 4.91
N LYS A 694 -27.58 -9.24 4.62
CA LYS A 694 -28.71 -8.71 5.39
C LYS A 694 -29.99 -9.44 4.97
N ILE A 695 -30.53 -10.24 5.89
CA ILE A 695 -31.68 -11.12 5.67
C ILE A 695 -32.81 -10.72 6.61
N ALA A 696 -33.89 -10.16 6.07
CA ALA A 696 -35.08 -9.82 6.84
C ALA A 696 -36.08 -10.99 6.82
N PHE A 697 -36.67 -11.30 7.97
CA PHE A 697 -37.66 -12.36 8.15
C PHE A 697 -39.05 -11.81 8.42
N ASP A 698 -40.07 -12.38 7.78
CA ASP A 698 -41.46 -12.13 8.13
C ASP A 698 -41.92 -12.96 9.34
N ASN A 699 -43.17 -12.75 9.76
CA ASN A 699 -43.77 -13.41 10.92
C ASN A 699 -43.94 -14.94 10.75
N ASP A 700 -43.76 -15.49 9.54
CA ASP A 700 -43.81 -16.93 9.25
C ASP A 700 -42.40 -17.55 9.16
N GLU A 701 -41.37 -16.82 9.62
CA GLU A 701 -39.95 -17.19 9.57
C GLU A 701 -39.44 -17.42 8.14
N LYS A 702 -40.06 -16.78 7.14
CA LYS A 702 -39.62 -16.78 5.74
C LYS A 702 -38.82 -15.54 5.42
N ILE A 703 -37.83 -15.68 4.53
CA ILE A 703 -36.99 -14.56 4.10
C ILE A 703 -37.86 -13.60 3.26
N ALA A 704 -38.05 -12.40 3.78
CA ALA A 704 -38.87 -11.32 3.24
C ALA A 704 -38.03 -10.16 2.67
N GLY A 705 -36.72 -10.17 2.89
CA GLY A 705 -35.77 -9.27 2.25
C GLY A 705 -34.36 -9.83 2.25
N LEU A 706 -33.61 -9.56 1.19
CA LEU A 706 -32.23 -10.01 1.03
C LEU A 706 -31.40 -8.89 0.39
N HIS A 707 -30.30 -8.52 1.03
CA HIS A 707 -29.32 -7.59 0.47
C HIS A 707 -27.90 -8.02 0.86
N PHE A 708 -27.03 -8.14 -0.13
CA PHE A 708 -25.59 -8.30 0.10
C PHE A 708 -24.88 -6.95 0.05
N ARG A 709 -24.01 -6.67 1.01
CA ARG A 709 -23.16 -5.47 0.99
C ARG A 709 -21.76 -5.82 1.51
N PRO A 710 -20.69 -5.35 0.89
CA PRO A 710 -19.37 -5.48 1.50
C PRO A 710 -19.28 -4.59 2.75
N ILE A 711 -18.51 -5.02 3.75
CA ILE A 711 -18.17 -4.21 4.92
C ILE A 711 -16.72 -3.78 4.82
N TYR A 712 -16.51 -2.46 4.82
CA TYR A 712 -15.18 -1.86 4.92
C TYR A 712 -15.16 -1.00 6.20
N PRO A 713 -14.58 -1.48 7.31
CA PRO A 713 -14.44 -0.67 8.51
C PRO A 713 -13.56 0.55 8.18
N TYR A 714 -14.05 1.76 8.49
CA TYR A 714 -13.30 2.98 8.22
C TYR A 714 -12.00 3.00 9.02
N GLN A 715 -10.88 3.15 8.32
CA GLN A 715 -9.59 3.46 8.90
C GLN A 715 -9.34 4.96 8.75
N PRO A 716 -9.00 5.69 9.83
CA PRO A 716 -8.62 7.09 9.71
C PRO A 716 -7.34 7.25 8.88
N PRO A 717 -7.23 8.26 7.99
CA PRO A 717 -5.98 8.59 7.33
C PRO A 717 -4.94 9.14 8.32
N GLU A 718 -3.65 9.01 8.02
CA GLU A 718 -2.55 9.43 8.91
C GLU A 718 -2.56 10.91 9.30
N TYR A 719 -3.05 11.78 8.40
CA TYR A 719 -3.16 13.22 8.68
C TYR A 719 -4.33 13.57 9.62
N ALA A 720 -5.25 12.64 9.88
CA ALA A 720 -6.32 12.88 10.83
C ALA A 720 -5.82 12.62 12.25
N ASP A 721 -5.96 13.63 13.12
CA ASP A 721 -5.77 13.49 14.56
C ASP A 721 -7.14 13.52 15.26
N PRO A 722 -7.74 12.34 15.59
CA PRO A 722 -9.03 12.29 16.28
C PRO A 722 -9.05 12.97 17.65
N ASP A 723 -7.88 13.17 18.27
CA ASP A 723 -7.77 13.89 19.54
C ASP A 723 -7.79 15.41 19.36
N SER A 724 -7.71 15.94 18.14
CA SER A 724 -7.73 17.37 17.85
C SER A 724 -9.14 17.95 17.64
N PHE A 725 -10.16 17.11 17.41
CA PHE A 725 -11.54 17.55 17.13
C PHE A 725 -12.59 16.74 17.90
N THR A 726 -13.86 17.03 17.66
CA THR A 726 -15.00 16.24 18.15
C THR A 726 -16.08 16.20 17.07
N GLU A 727 -16.72 15.04 16.91
CA GLU A 727 -17.89 14.90 16.05
C GLU A 727 -19.17 15.07 16.86
N ILE A 728 -20.05 15.95 16.39
CA ILE A 728 -21.33 16.25 17.02
C ILE A 728 -22.44 15.89 16.03
N GLU A 729 -23.31 14.96 16.43
CA GLU A 729 -24.54 14.68 15.66
C GLU A 729 -25.43 15.93 15.63
N CYS A 730 -25.88 16.29 14.43
CA CYS A 730 -26.76 17.41 14.20
C CYS A 730 -27.85 17.06 13.19
N THR A 731 -28.73 18.02 12.92
CA THR A 731 -29.82 17.85 11.95
C THR A 731 -29.85 19.05 11.03
N VAL A 732 -29.65 18.80 9.74
CA VAL A 732 -29.79 19.80 8.67
C VAL A 732 -31.26 19.90 8.27
N GLY A 733 -31.75 21.13 8.10
CA GLY A 733 -33.12 21.41 7.68
C GLY A 733 -34.18 21.23 8.77
N THR A 734 -35.45 21.39 8.38
CA THR A 734 -36.58 21.36 9.31
C THR A 734 -37.77 20.55 8.75
N GLY A 735 -38.76 20.28 9.61
CA GLY A 735 -40.00 19.61 9.20
C GLY A 735 -39.80 18.16 8.73
N LYS A 736 -40.42 17.80 7.60
CA LYS A 736 -40.37 16.44 7.03
C LYS A 736 -38.99 16.07 6.52
N TRP A 737 -38.24 17.04 6.00
CA TRP A 737 -36.96 16.83 5.30
C TRP A 737 -35.76 17.07 6.21
N LYS A 738 -35.87 16.68 7.48
CA LYS A 738 -34.73 16.70 8.40
C LYS A 738 -33.71 15.67 7.96
N LEU A 739 -32.46 16.08 7.80
CA LEU A 739 -31.36 15.24 7.37
C LEU A 739 -30.39 15.04 8.54
N PRO A 740 -30.05 13.78 8.90
CA PRO A 740 -28.94 13.53 9.80
C PRO A 740 -27.66 14.18 9.27
N GLY A 741 -26.90 14.80 10.16
CA GLY A 741 -25.58 15.33 9.82
C GLY A 741 -24.61 15.20 10.98
N THR A 742 -23.34 15.40 10.67
CA THR A 742 -22.25 15.40 11.63
C THR A 742 -21.45 16.68 11.47
N LEU A 743 -21.28 17.42 12.56
CA LEU A 743 -20.36 18.54 12.63
C LEU A 743 -19.06 18.07 13.27
N THR A 744 -17.98 18.05 12.48
CA THR A 744 -16.62 17.81 12.97
C THR A 744 -16.01 19.16 13.34
N ILE A 745 -15.87 19.41 14.65
CA ILE A 745 -15.41 20.72 15.16
C ILE A 745 -14.05 20.60 15.85
N PRO A 746 -13.06 21.45 15.52
CA PRO A 746 -11.78 21.46 16.22
C PRO A 746 -11.94 21.71 17.71
N LYS A 747 -11.05 21.17 18.54
CA LYS A 747 -10.96 21.52 19.96
C LYS A 747 -10.35 22.91 20.12
N GLY A 748 -10.87 23.71 21.05
CA GLY A 748 -10.44 25.09 21.29
C GLY A 748 -11.59 26.08 21.37
N GLU A 749 -11.29 27.35 21.66
CA GLU A 749 -12.33 28.36 21.95
C GLU A 749 -13.08 28.88 20.70
N GLY A 750 -12.53 28.71 19.49
CA GLY A 750 -13.08 29.32 18.28
C GLY A 750 -13.02 30.86 18.30
N PRO A 751 -13.79 31.55 17.44
CA PRO A 751 -14.63 30.98 16.39
C PRO A 751 -13.77 30.39 15.26
N PHE A 752 -14.23 29.29 14.65
CA PHE A 752 -13.52 28.60 13.56
C PHE A 752 -14.11 28.97 12.21
N HIS A 753 -13.26 29.07 11.18
CA HIS A 753 -13.72 28.97 9.79
C HIS A 753 -14.42 27.62 9.60
N ALA A 754 -15.43 27.58 8.73
CA ALA A 754 -16.18 26.35 8.51
C ALA A 754 -16.44 26.05 7.04
N VAL A 755 -16.57 24.76 6.73
CA VAL A 755 -16.85 24.25 5.39
C VAL A 755 -18.09 23.35 5.43
N VAL A 756 -19.04 23.61 4.54
CA VAL A 756 -20.14 22.67 4.24
C VAL A 756 -19.72 21.79 3.07
N LEU A 757 -19.76 20.47 3.24
CA LEU A 757 -19.52 19.52 2.17
C LEU A 757 -20.83 19.19 1.43
N VAL A 758 -20.84 19.36 0.11
CA VAL A 758 -22.01 19.11 -0.75
C VAL A 758 -21.68 17.99 -1.72
N ALA A 759 -22.32 16.85 -1.52
CA ALA A 759 -22.02 15.59 -2.21
C ALA A 759 -22.35 15.63 -3.71
N GLY A 760 -21.76 14.68 -4.44
CA GLY A 760 -21.93 14.47 -5.86
C GLY A 760 -23.31 13.93 -6.29
N SER A 761 -23.31 13.34 -7.49
CA SER A 761 -24.51 12.78 -8.10
C SER A 761 -24.92 11.48 -7.41
N GLY A 762 -26.23 11.27 -7.23
CA GLY A 762 -26.76 10.03 -6.63
C GLY A 762 -27.32 10.22 -5.21
N PRO A 763 -27.84 9.14 -4.62
CA PRO A 763 -28.28 9.09 -3.22
C PRO A 763 -27.09 8.79 -2.30
N GLU A 764 -26.34 9.83 -1.93
CA GLU A 764 -25.13 9.71 -1.11
C GLU A 764 -25.41 9.87 0.40
N ASP A 765 -24.70 9.09 1.21
CA ASP A 765 -24.63 9.29 2.66
C ASP A 765 -23.70 10.46 3.01
N MET A 766 -23.69 10.88 4.29
CA MET A 766 -22.84 11.99 4.74
C MET A 766 -21.32 11.77 4.61
N ASP A 767 -20.87 10.55 4.31
CA ASP A 767 -19.46 10.21 4.09
C ASP A 767 -19.09 10.21 2.59
N GLU A 768 -20.08 10.35 1.70
CA GLU A 768 -19.98 10.08 0.27
C GLU A 768 -19.35 8.71 0.00
N THR A 769 -19.90 7.67 0.65
CA THR A 769 -19.32 6.33 0.63
C THR A 769 -19.35 5.69 -0.76
N ILE A 770 -18.18 5.47 -1.36
CA ILE A 770 -18.02 4.78 -2.64
C ILE A 770 -17.11 3.56 -2.43
N GLY A 771 -17.68 2.36 -2.49
CA GLY A 771 -16.94 1.13 -2.22
C GLY A 771 -16.32 1.15 -0.81
N PRO A 772 -15.00 0.95 -0.66
CA PRO A 772 -14.30 1.08 0.62
C PRO A 772 -14.04 2.51 1.09
N ASN A 773 -14.28 3.50 0.23
CA ASN A 773 -13.77 4.86 0.39
C ASN A 773 -14.82 5.81 0.98
N LYS A 774 -14.36 6.76 1.82
CA LYS A 774 -15.21 7.75 2.51
C LYS A 774 -14.63 9.17 2.40
N PRO A 775 -14.56 9.75 1.19
CA PRO A 775 -13.83 10.98 0.93
C PRO A 775 -14.34 12.19 1.73
N PHE A 776 -15.63 12.30 2.04
CA PHE A 776 -16.13 13.39 2.87
C PHE A 776 -15.76 13.24 4.33
N LYS A 777 -15.60 12.00 4.81
CA LYS A 777 -15.11 11.77 6.16
C LYS A 777 -13.62 12.12 6.28
N ASP A 778 -12.84 11.74 5.28
CA ASP A 778 -11.42 12.08 5.15
C ASP A 778 -11.22 13.60 5.14
N LEU A 779 -11.95 14.33 4.29
CA LEU A 779 -11.95 15.79 4.25
C LEU A 779 -12.36 16.40 5.59
N ALA A 780 -13.42 15.89 6.24
CA ALA A 780 -13.89 16.41 7.50
C ALA A 780 -12.86 16.25 8.62
N TRP A 781 -12.21 15.10 8.71
CA TRP A 781 -11.23 14.81 9.76
C TRP A 781 -9.90 15.52 9.50
N GLY A 782 -9.44 15.56 8.25
CA GLY A 782 -8.23 16.29 7.88
C GLY A 782 -8.35 17.80 8.10
N LEU A 783 -9.43 18.41 7.59
CA LEU A 783 -9.65 19.85 7.77
C LEU A 783 -9.89 20.24 9.24
N ALA A 784 -10.57 19.38 10.02
CA ALA A 784 -10.75 19.63 11.45
C ALA A 784 -9.44 19.52 12.24
N THR A 785 -8.55 18.61 11.83
CA THR A 785 -7.17 18.54 12.35
C THR A 785 -6.41 19.82 12.05
N GLU A 786 -6.63 20.39 10.87
CA GLU A 786 -6.12 21.69 10.46
C GLU A 786 -6.85 22.90 11.09
N GLY A 787 -7.79 22.69 12.01
CA GLY A 787 -8.46 23.77 12.73
C GLY A 787 -9.65 24.40 12.00
N ILE A 788 -10.23 23.72 11.02
CA ILE A 788 -11.42 24.16 10.26
C ILE A 788 -12.61 23.26 10.61
N ALA A 789 -13.75 23.83 10.97
CA ALA A 789 -14.94 23.05 11.24
C ALA A 789 -15.60 22.54 9.95
N VAL A 790 -16.09 21.30 9.94
CA VAL A 790 -16.67 20.71 8.74
C VAL A 790 -18.05 20.11 9.04
N LEU A 791 -19.04 20.52 8.26
CA LEU A 791 -20.39 19.96 8.31
C LEU A 791 -20.63 19.06 7.11
N ARG A 792 -20.99 17.81 7.41
CA ARG A 792 -21.39 16.78 6.43
C ARG A 792 -22.77 16.23 6.80
N TYR A 793 -23.59 15.89 5.80
CA TYR A 793 -24.98 15.50 6.02
C TYR A 793 -25.48 14.51 4.96
N ASP A 794 -26.44 13.66 5.35
CA ASP A 794 -27.05 12.71 4.43
C ASP A 794 -27.83 13.46 3.35
N LYS A 795 -27.70 13.05 2.09
CA LYS A 795 -28.49 13.65 1.03
C LYS A 795 -29.96 13.26 1.15
N ARG A 796 -30.87 14.15 0.76
CA ARG A 796 -32.33 13.88 0.80
C ARG A 796 -32.72 12.65 -0.01
N THR A 797 -32.07 12.43 -1.14
CA THR A 797 -32.25 11.26 -2.00
C THR A 797 -31.77 9.96 -1.35
N TYR A 798 -30.79 10.01 -0.46
CA TYR A 798 -30.35 8.87 0.35
C TYR A 798 -31.31 8.60 1.51
N ARG A 799 -31.73 9.64 2.22
CA ARG A 799 -32.55 9.49 3.42
C ARG A 799 -34.02 9.18 3.12
N TYR A 800 -34.57 9.72 2.04
CA TYR A 800 -35.98 9.64 1.67
C TYR A 800 -36.20 9.21 0.21
N PRO A 801 -35.68 8.04 -0.21
CA PRO A 801 -35.66 7.64 -1.62
C PRO A 801 -37.08 7.45 -2.18
N GLU A 802 -38.02 6.90 -1.40
CA GLU A 802 -39.38 6.63 -1.85
C GLU A 802 -40.15 7.92 -2.14
N GLU A 803 -40.04 8.91 -1.25
CA GLU A 803 -40.70 10.19 -1.41
C GLU A 803 -40.10 11.01 -2.56
N CYS A 804 -38.77 10.99 -2.72
CA CYS A 804 -38.10 11.60 -3.87
C CYS A 804 -38.53 10.94 -5.19
N ILE A 805 -38.60 9.61 -5.25
CA ILE A 805 -39.12 8.87 -6.41
C ILE A 805 -40.59 9.25 -6.69
N ALA A 806 -41.41 9.44 -5.66
CA ALA A 806 -42.79 9.88 -5.83
C ALA A 806 -42.86 11.31 -6.38
N MET A 807 -41.97 12.22 -5.97
CA MET A 807 -41.88 13.57 -6.51
C MET A 807 -41.42 13.58 -7.97
N ILE A 808 -40.43 12.74 -8.32
CA ILE A 808 -39.94 12.54 -9.69
C ILE A 808 -41.08 12.06 -10.59
N LYS A 809 -41.82 11.02 -10.18
CA LYS A 809 -42.96 10.48 -10.96
C LYS A 809 -44.10 11.49 -11.14
N ASN A 810 -44.25 12.45 -10.22
CA ASN A 810 -45.26 13.49 -10.28
C ASN A 810 -44.78 14.78 -10.97
N ASP A 811 -43.56 14.79 -11.51
CA ASP A 811 -42.96 15.94 -12.19
C ASP A 811 -42.88 17.19 -11.28
N ASN A 812 -42.43 16.98 -10.04
CA ASN A 812 -42.30 18.03 -9.03
C ASN A 812 -41.01 17.84 -8.21
N PHE A 813 -39.88 17.68 -8.90
CA PHE A 813 -38.56 17.50 -8.28
C PHE A 813 -37.52 18.27 -9.10
N THR A 814 -36.73 19.14 -8.44
CA THR A 814 -35.72 20.00 -9.06
C THR A 814 -34.37 19.90 -8.32
N VAL A 815 -33.31 20.55 -8.82
CA VAL A 815 -32.03 20.59 -8.08
C VAL A 815 -32.13 21.41 -6.78
N ASN A 816 -33.16 22.25 -6.63
CA ASN A 816 -33.45 22.88 -5.34
C ASN A 816 -33.83 21.83 -4.30
N ASP A 817 -34.72 20.90 -4.68
CA ASP A 817 -35.16 19.81 -3.82
C ASP A 817 -34.05 18.78 -3.58
N GLU A 818 -33.18 18.56 -4.57
CA GLU A 818 -32.12 17.55 -4.50
C GLU A 818 -30.94 17.99 -3.63
N THR A 819 -30.49 19.24 -3.79
CA THR A 819 -29.17 19.68 -3.29
C THR A 819 -29.17 21.09 -2.72
N ILE A 820 -29.70 22.09 -3.45
CA ILE A 820 -29.46 23.50 -3.12
C ILE A 820 -30.15 23.92 -1.83
N ASP A 821 -31.42 23.53 -1.60
CA ASP A 821 -32.13 23.92 -0.37
C ASP A 821 -31.48 23.31 0.88
N ASP A 822 -30.98 22.07 0.78
CA ASP A 822 -30.33 21.39 1.89
C ASP A 822 -28.93 21.96 2.17
N ALA A 823 -28.18 22.34 1.13
CA ALA A 823 -26.89 23.03 1.30
C ALA A 823 -27.06 24.41 1.97
N ILE A 824 -28.06 25.20 1.58
CA ILE A 824 -28.37 26.47 2.24
C ILE A 824 -28.77 26.25 3.71
N ALA A 825 -29.60 25.24 3.99
CA ALA A 825 -29.97 24.90 5.36
C ALA A 825 -28.76 24.45 6.21
N ALA A 826 -27.76 23.81 5.60
CA ALA A 826 -26.51 23.44 6.26
C ALA A 826 -25.64 24.66 6.57
N VAL A 827 -25.54 25.62 5.64
CA VAL A 827 -24.86 26.91 5.87
C VAL A 827 -25.55 27.69 7.00
N ASP A 828 -26.89 27.75 7.00
CA ASP A 828 -27.67 28.42 8.05
C ASP A 828 -27.47 27.76 9.43
N LEU A 829 -27.41 26.43 9.49
CA LEU A 829 -27.09 25.71 10.72
C LEU A 829 -25.72 26.12 11.28
N LEU A 830 -24.69 26.20 10.42
CA LEU A 830 -23.35 26.62 10.85
C LEU A 830 -23.33 28.06 11.38
N ARG A 831 -24.06 29.00 10.77
CA ARG A 831 -24.16 30.38 11.25
C ARG A 831 -24.75 30.50 12.64
N GLU A 832 -25.67 29.60 12.99
CA GLU A 832 -26.32 29.56 14.31
C GLU A 832 -25.53 28.73 15.34
N THR A 833 -24.44 28.08 14.94
CA THR A 833 -23.67 27.17 15.79
C THR A 833 -22.59 27.90 16.59
N GLU A 834 -22.56 27.66 17.89
CA GLU A 834 -21.53 28.22 18.78
C GLU A 834 -20.12 27.79 18.34
N ARG A 835 -19.14 28.69 18.47
CA ARG A 835 -17.73 28.50 18.06
C ARG A 835 -17.50 28.43 16.54
N ILE A 836 -18.50 28.65 15.70
CA ILE A 836 -18.32 28.88 14.26
C ILE A 836 -18.25 30.38 13.98
N ASP A 837 -17.37 30.78 13.07
CA ASP A 837 -17.32 32.14 12.55
C ASP A 837 -18.37 32.31 11.44
N PRO A 838 -19.47 33.05 11.69
CA PRO A 838 -20.55 33.19 10.70
C PRO A 838 -20.14 33.95 9.44
N ASP A 839 -19.03 34.71 9.47
CA ASP A 839 -18.51 35.47 8.33
C ASP A 839 -17.52 34.65 7.48
N ASN A 840 -17.09 33.47 7.94
CA ASN A 840 -16.09 32.62 7.29
C ASN A 840 -16.61 31.19 7.07
N ILE A 841 -17.75 31.07 6.39
CA ILE A 841 -18.35 29.79 5.98
C ILE A 841 -18.20 29.61 4.47
N SER A 842 -17.44 28.59 4.07
CA SER A 842 -17.24 28.19 2.69
C SER A 842 -18.08 26.97 2.31
N VAL A 843 -18.37 26.83 1.01
CA VAL A 843 -19.03 25.64 0.47
C VAL A 843 -18.04 24.89 -0.41
N LEU A 844 -17.82 23.61 -0.09
CA LEU A 844 -17.05 22.68 -0.89
C LEU A 844 -18.02 21.73 -1.57
N GLY A 845 -18.04 21.76 -2.90
CA GLY A 845 -18.87 20.90 -3.70
C GLY A 845 -18.01 19.88 -4.46
N HIS A 846 -18.35 18.60 -4.32
CA HIS A 846 -17.73 17.53 -5.11
C HIS A 846 -18.60 17.15 -6.30
N SER A 847 -18.00 17.02 -7.49
CA SER A 847 -18.69 16.58 -8.70
C SER A 847 -19.95 17.42 -8.98
N TRP A 848 -21.14 16.82 -8.88
CA TRP A 848 -22.42 17.52 -8.98
C TRP A 848 -22.62 18.64 -7.96
N GLY A 849 -22.14 18.47 -6.73
CA GLY A 849 -22.13 19.52 -5.71
C GLY A 849 -21.26 20.70 -6.14
N GLY A 850 -20.12 20.44 -6.79
CA GLY A 850 -19.24 21.46 -7.37
C GLY A 850 -19.89 22.19 -8.55
N TYR A 851 -20.59 21.46 -9.41
CA TYR A 851 -21.40 22.02 -10.50
C TYR A 851 -22.47 23.00 -10.00
N LEU A 852 -23.09 22.72 -8.84
CA LEU A 852 -24.15 23.55 -8.25
C LEU A 852 -23.65 24.61 -7.25
N ALA A 853 -22.39 24.54 -6.80
CA ALA A 853 -21.79 25.47 -5.85
C ALA A 853 -21.93 26.96 -6.27
N PRO A 854 -21.74 27.36 -7.55
CA PRO A 854 -22.01 28.73 -7.97
C PRO A 854 -23.47 29.16 -7.75
N ARG A 855 -24.43 28.26 -7.98
CA ARG A 855 -25.86 28.55 -7.79
C ARG A 855 -26.24 28.60 -6.31
N ILE A 856 -25.56 27.83 -5.46
CA ILE A 856 -25.70 27.91 -3.99
C ILE A 856 -25.23 29.29 -3.51
N ALA A 857 -24.03 29.73 -3.87
CA ALA A 857 -23.53 31.06 -3.52
C ALA A 857 -24.34 32.21 -4.12
N ALA A 858 -24.94 32.04 -5.31
CA ALA A 858 -25.83 33.05 -5.88
C ALA A 858 -27.13 33.23 -5.08
N ARG A 859 -27.56 32.22 -4.30
CA ARG A 859 -28.71 32.34 -3.39
C ARG A 859 -28.35 32.92 -2.03
N ASP A 860 -27.08 32.89 -1.67
CA ASP A 860 -26.57 33.37 -0.40
C ASP A 860 -25.20 34.03 -0.56
N GLU A 861 -25.24 35.35 -0.77
CA GLU A 861 -24.06 36.19 -1.01
C GLU A 861 -23.10 36.27 0.18
N ASN A 862 -23.46 35.74 1.36
CA ASN A 862 -22.59 35.73 2.55
C ASN A 862 -21.71 34.47 2.67
N ILE A 863 -21.76 33.56 1.69
CA ILE A 863 -20.80 32.45 1.62
C ILE A 863 -19.40 33.03 1.32
N SER A 864 -18.44 32.77 2.21
CA SER A 864 -17.13 33.43 2.22
C SER A 864 -16.21 32.93 1.11
N GLY A 865 -16.42 31.71 0.61
CA GLY A 865 -15.63 31.11 -0.45
C GLY A 865 -16.26 29.84 -1.03
N LEU A 866 -15.84 29.48 -2.23
CA LEU A 866 -16.25 28.26 -2.93
C LEU A 866 -15.05 27.36 -3.25
N ILE A 867 -15.22 26.06 -3.06
CA ILE A 867 -14.23 25.04 -3.41
C ILE A 867 -14.89 24.03 -4.34
N PHE A 868 -14.30 23.85 -5.52
CA PHE A 868 -14.78 22.93 -6.55
C PHE A 868 -13.83 21.72 -6.59
N LEU A 869 -14.32 20.56 -6.16
CA LEU A 869 -13.63 19.28 -6.34
C LEU A 869 -14.24 18.56 -7.55
N ALA A 870 -13.47 18.36 -8.61
CA ALA A 870 -13.90 17.64 -9.81
C ALA A 870 -15.23 18.17 -10.40
N ALA A 871 -15.40 19.49 -10.48
CA ALA A 871 -16.65 20.11 -10.87
C ALA A 871 -16.81 20.22 -12.39
N GLY A 872 -17.92 19.71 -12.93
CA GLY A 872 -18.26 19.91 -14.33
C GLY A 872 -18.46 21.39 -14.69
N ALA A 873 -18.11 21.77 -15.92
CA ALA A 873 -18.29 23.12 -16.46
C ALA A 873 -19.32 23.17 -17.62
N ARG A 874 -19.75 22.00 -18.10
CA ARG A 874 -20.62 21.82 -19.27
C ARG A 874 -22.02 21.32 -18.89
N SER A 875 -22.93 21.33 -19.87
CA SER A 875 -24.29 20.83 -19.65
C SER A 875 -24.27 19.36 -19.21
N LEU A 876 -25.08 19.01 -18.20
CA LEU A 876 -25.16 17.64 -17.68
C LEU A 876 -25.44 16.58 -18.79
N PRO A 877 -26.31 16.81 -19.78
CA PRO A 877 -26.48 15.86 -20.88
C PRO A 877 -25.20 15.60 -21.69
N ASP A 878 -24.31 16.58 -21.83
CA ASP A 878 -23.02 16.37 -22.51
C ASP A 878 -22.07 15.52 -21.66
N LEU A 879 -22.00 15.78 -20.36
CA LEU A 879 -21.19 14.99 -19.43
C LEU A 879 -21.64 13.52 -19.39
N ILE A 880 -22.96 13.27 -19.34
CA ILE A 880 -23.51 11.90 -19.36
C ILE A 880 -23.12 11.16 -20.66
N ILE A 881 -23.17 11.86 -21.80
CA ILE A 881 -22.77 11.27 -23.08
C ILE A 881 -21.28 10.93 -23.07
N GLU A 882 -20.42 11.88 -22.67
CA GLU A 882 -18.97 11.68 -22.65
C GLU A 882 -18.56 10.54 -21.71
N GLN A 883 -19.12 10.48 -20.51
CA GLN A 883 -18.88 9.39 -19.57
C GLN A 883 -19.28 8.04 -20.17
N THR A 884 -20.44 7.96 -20.83
CA THR A 884 -20.91 6.71 -21.43
C THR A 884 -20.05 6.32 -22.64
N GLU A 885 -19.64 7.28 -23.46
CA GLU A 885 -18.75 7.06 -24.61
C GLU A 885 -17.37 6.59 -24.16
N TYR A 886 -16.83 7.19 -23.09
CA TYR A 886 -15.56 6.78 -22.49
C TYR A 886 -15.62 5.33 -22.00
N LEU A 887 -16.63 4.99 -21.18
CA LEU A 887 -16.79 3.64 -20.66
C LEU A 887 -16.94 2.59 -21.77
N ALA A 888 -17.71 2.90 -22.81
CA ALA A 888 -17.87 2.02 -23.97
C ALA A 888 -16.61 1.95 -24.87
N SER A 889 -15.60 2.79 -24.62
CA SER A 889 -14.34 2.78 -25.38
C SER A 889 -13.21 1.99 -24.69
N LEU A 890 -13.33 1.70 -23.38
CA LEU A 890 -12.28 1.10 -22.56
C LEU A 890 -11.80 -0.29 -23.03
N ASP A 891 -12.65 -1.07 -23.70
CA ASP A 891 -12.29 -2.39 -24.24
C ASP A 891 -11.75 -2.35 -25.69
N GLY A 892 -11.66 -1.14 -26.26
CA GLY A 892 -11.19 -0.86 -27.60
C GLY A 892 -12.18 -1.20 -28.72
N LYS A 893 -13.40 -1.68 -28.43
CA LYS A 893 -14.43 -2.03 -29.43
C LYS A 893 -15.86 -1.91 -28.89
N MET A 894 -16.63 -0.96 -29.42
CA MET A 894 -18.08 -0.90 -29.15
C MET A 894 -18.83 -2.02 -29.88
N ASP A 895 -19.67 -2.76 -29.15
CA ASP A 895 -20.61 -3.73 -29.72
C ASP A 895 -21.89 -3.06 -30.26
N GLU A 896 -22.70 -3.82 -31.03
CA GLU A 896 -23.93 -3.28 -31.62
C GLU A 896 -24.96 -2.78 -30.59
N LYS A 897 -24.96 -3.33 -29.37
CA LYS A 897 -25.86 -2.89 -28.30
C LYS A 897 -25.39 -1.58 -27.68
N GLU A 898 -24.08 -1.43 -27.47
CA GLU A 898 -23.47 -0.21 -26.92
C GLU A 898 -23.66 0.96 -27.88
N VAL A 899 -23.42 0.75 -29.18
CA VAL A 899 -23.68 1.78 -30.22
C VAL A 899 -25.15 2.21 -30.19
N LYS A 900 -26.08 1.26 -30.13
CA LYS A 900 -27.51 1.56 -30.07
C LYS A 900 -27.89 2.28 -28.78
N SER A 901 -27.33 1.88 -27.65
CA SER A 901 -27.56 2.54 -26.35
C SER A 901 -27.06 3.99 -26.37
N LEU A 902 -25.89 4.25 -26.96
CA LEU A 902 -25.35 5.60 -27.16
C LEU A 902 -26.21 6.45 -28.11
N GLU A 903 -26.74 5.87 -29.19
CA GLU A 903 -27.69 6.57 -30.07
C GLU A 903 -29.00 6.94 -29.34
N GLU A 904 -29.54 6.03 -28.54
CA GLU A 904 -30.72 6.28 -27.70
C GLU A 904 -30.43 7.36 -26.64
N LEU A 905 -29.26 7.32 -26.01
CA LEU A 905 -28.81 8.32 -25.03
C LEU A 905 -28.67 9.71 -25.67
N ARG A 906 -28.02 9.81 -26.83
CA ARG A 906 -27.90 11.05 -27.61
C ARG A 906 -29.28 11.59 -28.02
N ALA A 907 -30.22 10.72 -28.37
CA ALA A 907 -31.60 11.13 -28.68
C ALA A 907 -32.34 11.69 -27.46
N GLN A 908 -32.16 11.07 -26.28
CA GLN A 908 -32.70 11.61 -25.02
C GLN A 908 -32.07 12.96 -24.67
N ALA A 909 -30.75 13.09 -24.78
CA ALA A 909 -30.03 14.33 -24.52
C ALA A 909 -30.49 15.47 -25.46
N MET A 910 -30.72 15.19 -26.74
CA MET A 910 -31.30 16.17 -27.67
C MET A 910 -32.69 16.63 -27.23
N LYS A 911 -33.59 15.72 -26.85
CA LYS A 911 -34.91 16.08 -26.31
C LYS A 911 -34.80 16.96 -25.06
N VAL A 912 -33.87 16.65 -24.16
CA VAL A 912 -33.61 17.44 -22.95
C VAL A 912 -33.13 18.84 -23.32
N LYS A 913 -32.14 18.98 -24.21
CA LYS A 913 -31.62 20.27 -24.67
C LYS A 913 -32.66 21.13 -25.41
N GLU A 914 -33.60 20.50 -26.10
CA GLU A 914 -34.73 21.17 -26.78
C GLU A 914 -35.93 21.40 -25.85
N LEU A 915 -35.87 20.96 -24.58
CA LEU A 915 -36.98 20.93 -23.62
C LEU A 915 -38.25 20.24 -24.17
N ASN A 916 -38.08 19.30 -25.09
CA ASN A 916 -39.16 18.52 -25.70
C ASN A 916 -39.47 17.26 -24.88
N ILE A 917 -39.94 17.48 -23.65
CA ILE A 917 -40.20 16.44 -22.66
C ILE A 917 -41.71 16.43 -22.33
N SER A 918 -42.32 15.24 -22.36
CA SER A 918 -43.73 15.05 -22.01
C SER A 918 -43.91 15.00 -20.49
N LYS A 919 -45.08 15.41 -19.99
CA LYS A 919 -45.38 15.32 -18.55
C LYS A 919 -45.34 13.87 -18.08
N GLY A 920 -44.52 13.58 -17.06
CA GLY A 920 -44.29 12.24 -16.52
C GLY A 920 -43.29 11.38 -17.32
N GLU A 921 -42.72 11.92 -18.41
CA GLU A 921 -41.58 11.30 -19.10
C GLU A 921 -40.31 11.56 -18.27
N ILE A 922 -39.54 10.50 -18.01
CA ILE A 922 -38.25 10.58 -17.33
C ILE A 922 -37.16 10.36 -18.37
N LEU A 923 -36.33 11.37 -18.59
CA LEU A 923 -35.21 11.31 -19.53
C LEU A 923 -33.92 11.50 -18.75
N LEU A 924 -32.90 10.70 -19.05
CA LEU A 924 -31.61 10.72 -18.36
C LEU A 924 -31.75 10.72 -16.81
N GLY A 925 -32.74 9.99 -16.29
CA GLY A 925 -32.97 9.84 -14.85
C GLY A 925 -33.77 10.96 -14.16
N ALA A 926 -34.10 12.06 -14.85
CA ALA A 926 -34.78 13.21 -14.26
C ALA A 926 -36.11 13.57 -14.95
N PRO A 927 -37.07 14.15 -14.21
CA PRO A 927 -38.34 14.61 -14.77
C PRO A 927 -38.19 15.92 -15.53
N LYS A 928 -39.22 16.30 -16.29
CA LYS A 928 -39.26 17.55 -17.04
C LYS A 928 -38.93 18.78 -16.19
N SER A 929 -39.56 18.92 -15.02
CA SER A 929 -39.36 20.03 -14.07
C SER A 929 -37.89 20.23 -13.67
N TYR A 930 -37.12 19.14 -13.55
CA TYR A 930 -35.70 19.19 -13.23
C TYR A 930 -34.88 19.77 -14.39
N TRP A 931 -35.17 19.34 -15.62
CA TRP A 931 -34.48 19.84 -16.82
C TRP A 931 -34.86 21.28 -17.17
N GLU A 932 -36.12 21.66 -16.96
CA GLU A 932 -36.55 23.06 -17.10
C GLU A 932 -35.88 23.98 -16.07
N ASP A 933 -35.64 23.50 -14.85
CA ASP A 933 -34.91 24.29 -13.83
C ASP A 933 -33.41 24.44 -14.17
N LEU A 934 -32.81 23.47 -14.86
CA LEU A 934 -31.40 23.52 -15.26
C LEU A 934 -31.15 24.20 -16.62
N SER A 935 -32.17 24.41 -17.46
CA SER A 935 -31.97 24.84 -18.86
C SER A 935 -31.32 26.21 -19.00
N ASP A 936 -31.54 27.08 -18.01
CA ASP A 936 -31.04 28.45 -17.98
C ASP A 936 -29.79 28.59 -17.10
N TYR A 937 -29.20 27.48 -16.64
CA TYR A 937 -28.03 27.49 -15.77
C TYR A 937 -26.72 27.27 -16.54
N ASP A 938 -25.87 28.29 -16.55
CA ASP A 938 -24.46 28.20 -16.94
C ASP A 938 -23.59 28.32 -15.67
N PRO A 939 -22.87 27.26 -15.27
CA PRO A 939 -22.06 27.27 -14.04
C PRO A 939 -20.88 28.23 -14.13
N VAL A 940 -20.26 28.36 -15.31
CA VAL A 940 -19.10 29.22 -15.56
C VAL A 940 -19.51 30.69 -15.54
N GLU A 941 -20.61 31.04 -16.20
CA GLU A 941 -21.15 32.39 -16.18
C GLU A 941 -21.62 32.79 -14.78
N THR A 942 -22.30 31.88 -14.06
CA THR A 942 -22.73 32.13 -12.68
C THR A 942 -21.52 32.39 -11.77
N ALA A 943 -20.49 31.53 -11.82
CA ALA A 943 -19.27 31.70 -11.03
C ALA A 943 -18.49 32.99 -11.38
N ARG A 944 -18.51 33.40 -12.66
CA ARG A 944 -17.90 34.65 -13.11
C ARG A 944 -18.50 35.87 -12.40
N ASN A 945 -19.81 35.84 -12.16
CA ASN A 945 -20.57 36.94 -11.56
C ASN A 945 -20.52 36.99 -10.03
N LEU A 946 -20.01 35.94 -9.36
CA LEU A 946 -19.84 35.93 -7.90
C LEU A 946 -18.67 36.81 -7.46
N THR A 947 -18.69 37.28 -6.21
CA THR A 947 -17.62 38.10 -5.64
C THR A 947 -16.69 37.33 -4.70
N CYS A 948 -17.16 36.22 -4.12
CA CYS A 948 -16.34 35.40 -3.23
C CYS A 948 -15.15 34.73 -3.97
N PRO A 949 -14.05 34.43 -3.27
CA PRO A 949 -12.95 33.61 -3.78
C PRO A 949 -13.41 32.21 -4.21
N ILE A 950 -12.75 31.67 -5.23
CA ILE A 950 -13.01 30.31 -5.74
C ILE A 950 -11.69 29.53 -5.87
N LEU A 951 -11.66 28.33 -5.29
CA LEU A 951 -10.62 27.31 -5.49
C LEU A 951 -11.17 26.20 -6.40
N ILE A 952 -10.43 25.84 -7.45
CA ILE A 952 -10.81 24.79 -8.39
C ILE A 952 -9.72 23.74 -8.42
N LEU A 953 -10.06 22.53 -7.98
CA LEU A 953 -9.16 21.39 -7.96
C LEU A 953 -9.64 20.29 -8.90
N GLN A 954 -8.71 19.65 -9.59
CA GLN A 954 -8.99 18.56 -10.51
C GLN A 954 -7.93 17.45 -10.40
N GLY A 955 -8.37 16.19 -10.41
CA GLY A 955 -7.50 15.05 -10.68
C GLY A 955 -7.39 14.78 -12.18
N GLU A 956 -6.19 14.61 -12.72
CA GLU A 956 -5.96 14.36 -14.14
C GLU A 956 -6.42 12.95 -14.56
N ARG A 957 -6.49 12.00 -13.62
CA ARG A 957 -7.03 10.65 -13.83
C ARG A 957 -8.55 10.55 -13.60
N ASP A 958 -9.27 11.67 -13.60
CA ASP A 958 -10.72 11.69 -13.50
C ASP A 958 -11.37 11.54 -14.88
N TYR A 959 -12.13 10.45 -15.07
CA TYR A 959 -12.94 10.24 -16.28
C TYR A 959 -14.40 10.67 -16.13
N HIS A 960 -14.88 10.93 -14.90
CA HIS A 960 -16.25 11.42 -14.67
C HIS A 960 -16.36 12.89 -15.05
N VAL A 961 -15.35 13.68 -14.65
CA VAL A 961 -15.18 15.08 -15.05
C VAL A 961 -13.76 15.24 -15.57
N THR A 962 -13.63 15.36 -16.89
CA THR A 962 -12.32 15.32 -17.55
C THR A 962 -11.61 16.67 -17.48
N ILE A 963 -10.32 16.69 -17.82
CA ILE A 963 -9.52 17.92 -17.90
C ILE A 963 -10.14 19.00 -18.81
N VAL A 964 -11.05 18.61 -19.72
CA VAL A 964 -11.83 19.53 -20.55
C VAL A 964 -12.64 20.51 -19.70
N ASP A 965 -13.30 20.03 -18.64
CA ASP A 965 -14.10 20.89 -17.76
C ASP A 965 -13.20 21.81 -16.93
N TYR A 966 -12.07 21.29 -16.43
CA TYR A 966 -11.04 22.09 -15.75
C TYR A 966 -10.48 23.22 -16.65
N GLU A 967 -10.15 22.91 -17.91
CA GLU A 967 -9.74 23.91 -18.89
C GLU A 967 -10.86 24.93 -19.18
N MET A 968 -12.13 24.50 -19.18
CA MET A 968 -13.26 25.40 -19.37
C MET A 968 -13.43 26.36 -18.20
N TRP A 969 -13.20 25.92 -16.97
CA TRP A 969 -13.14 26.80 -15.82
C TRP A 969 -12.02 27.84 -15.95
N ILE A 970 -10.81 27.43 -16.35
CA ILE A 970 -9.67 28.33 -16.58
C ILE A 970 -10.00 29.36 -17.67
N LYS A 971 -10.48 28.90 -18.83
CA LYS A 971 -10.81 29.76 -19.98
C LYS A 971 -12.02 30.67 -19.69
N GLY A 972 -12.93 30.21 -18.84
CA GLY A 972 -14.19 30.83 -18.53
C GLY A 972 -14.11 31.95 -17.49
N LEU A 973 -13.05 31.98 -16.67
CA LEU A 973 -12.89 32.93 -15.57
C LEU A 973 -11.62 33.82 -15.68
N PRO A 974 -11.26 34.37 -16.86
CA PRO A 974 -10.02 35.13 -17.02
C PRO A 974 -10.09 36.48 -16.27
N GLY A 975 -9.02 36.82 -15.54
CA GLY A 975 -8.85 38.14 -14.91
C GLY A 975 -9.60 38.35 -13.59
N LYS A 976 -10.15 37.30 -12.97
CA LYS A 976 -10.66 37.32 -11.60
C LYS A 976 -9.48 37.12 -10.63
N ASN A 977 -9.26 38.07 -9.72
CA ASN A 977 -8.06 38.16 -8.88
C ASN A 977 -8.06 37.21 -7.66
N ASN A 978 -9.15 36.47 -7.47
CA ASN A 978 -9.46 35.63 -6.33
C ASN A 978 -9.77 34.19 -6.79
N LEU A 979 -8.93 33.68 -7.69
CA LEU A 979 -8.99 32.32 -8.24
C LEU A 979 -7.70 31.57 -7.96
N CYS A 980 -7.85 30.30 -7.58
CA CYS A 980 -6.76 29.34 -7.50
C CYS A 980 -7.17 28.08 -8.28
N PHE A 981 -6.23 27.54 -9.06
CA PHE A 981 -6.41 26.36 -9.88
C PHE A 981 -5.32 25.35 -9.52
N ILE A 982 -5.71 24.14 -9.16
CA ILE A 982 -4.77 23.06 -8.80
C ILE A 982 -5.13 21.82 -9.61
N LEU A 983 -4.13 21.27 -10.31
CA LEU A 983 -4.26 20.01 -11.06
C LEU A 983 -3.31 18.98 -10.43
N TYR A 984 -3.86 17.82 -10.08
CA TYR A 984 -3.10 16.70 -9.53
C TYR A 984 -2.98 15.59 -10.58
N SER A 985 -1.76 15.28 -11.01
CA SER A 985 -1.53 14.36 -12.15
C SER A 985 -2.01 12.93 -11.89
N ASP A 986 -1.93 12.47 -10.65
CA ASP A 986 -2.08 11.04 -10.34
C ASP A 986 -3.40 10.73 -9.63
N PHE A 987 -4.29 11.72 -9.46
CA PHE A 987 -5.49 11.59 -8.64
C PHE A 987 -6.73 11.28 -9.49
N ASN A 988 -7.58 10.39 -8.98
CA ASN A 988 -8.88 10.07 -9.57
C ASN A 988 -9.96 11.09 -9.17
N HIS A 989 -11.21 10.77 -9.53
CA HIS A 989 -12.40 11.56 -9.19
C HIS A 989 -12.52 11.86 -7.68
N LEU A 990 -12.10 10.94 -6.80
CA LEU A 990 -12.19 11.08 -5.34
C LEU A 990 -10.96 11.74 -4.72
N PHE A 991 -10.07 12.31 -5.54
CA PHE A 991 -8.82 12.92 -5.09
C PHE A 991 -7.89 11.95 -4.34
N MET A 992 -7.97 10.67 -4.71
CA MET A 992 -7.11 9.61 -4.21
C MET A 992 -6.05 9.28 -5.26
N ALA A 993 -4.81 9.06 -4.82
CA ALA A 993 -3.74 8.62 -5.71
C ALA A 993 -4.06 7.24 -6.28
N VAL A 994 -4.03 7.12 -7.61
CA VAL A 994 -4.21 5.82 -8.27
C VAL A 994 -2.87 5.35 -8.81
N PRO A 995 -2.33 4.20 -8.35
CA PRO A 995 -1.09 3.64 -8.87
C PRO A 995 -1.18 3.32 -10.38
N GLY A 996 -0.10 3.57 -11.13
CA GLY A 996 0.07 3.13 -12.52
C GLY A 996 -0.29 4.14 -13.61
N THR A 997 0.05 3.82 -14.87
CA THR A 997 -0.07 4.70 -16.06
C THR A 997 -1.21 4.30 -17.01
N GLY A 998 -2.18 3.49 -16.56
CA GLY A 998 -3.29 3.00 -17.38
C GLY A 998 -4.44 4.00 -17.51
N GLU A 999 -5.35 3.77 -18.46
CA GLU A 999 -6.61 4.52 -18.55
C GLU A 999 -7.38 4.42 -17.23
N ALA A 1000 -8.06 5.50 -16.82
CA ALA A 1000 -8.85 5.51 -15.60
C ALA A 1000 -10.06 4.58 -15.77
N THR A 1001 -10.28 3.68 -14.82
CA THR A 1001 -11.38 2.71 -14.91
C THR A 1001 -12.33 2.85 -13.73
N PRO A 1002 -13.58 2.38 -13.84
CA PRO A 1002 -14.47 2.29 -12.68
C PRO A 1002 -13.87 1.52 -11.50
N ALA A 1003 -12.98 0.55 -11.76
CA ALA A 1003 -12.35 -0.24 -10.72
C ALA A 1003 -11.46 0.61 -9.79
N ASP A 1004 -10.90 1.72 -10.30
CA ASP A 1004 -10.02 2.62 -9.54
C ASP A 1004 -10.75 3.27 -8.35
N LEU A 1005 -12.08 3.41 -8.42
CA LEU A 1005 -12.90 3.95 -7.33
C LEU A 1005 -13.17 2.95 -6.20
N PHE A 1006 -12.91 1.66 -6.45
CA PHE A 1006 -13.14 0.58 -5.49
C PHE A 1006 -11.84 0.08 -4.83
N ILE A 1007 -10.69 0.70 -5.15
CA ILE A 1007 -9.43 0.47 -4.44
C ILE A 1007 -9.52 1.22 -3.11
N PRO A 1008 -9.30 0.55 -1.96
CA PRO A 1008 -9.24 1.23 -0.66
C PRO A 1008 -8.17 2.32 -0.65
N GLY A 1009 -8.55 3.52 -0.24
CA GLY A 1009 -7.66 4.68 -0.17
C GLY A 1009 -8.29 5.85 0.56
N HIS A 1010 -7.52 6.93 0.66
CA HIS A 1010 -7.92 8.17 1.30
C HIS A 1010 -7.71 9.36 0.37
N VAL A 1011 -8.49 10.43 0.59
CA VAL A 1011 -8.22 11.74 -0.03
C VAL A 1011 -6.76 12.10 0.30
N ALA A 1012 -5.98 12.46 -0.72
CA ALA A 1012 -4.55 12.66 -0.55
C ALA A 1012 -4.24 13.81 0.42
N PRO A 1013 -3.20 13.69 1.28
CA PRO A 1013 -2.87 14.71 2.28
C PRO A 1013 -2.69 16.11 1.68
N ILE A 1014 -2.04 16.21 0.53
CA ILE A 1014 -1.82 17.49 -0.17
C ILE A 1014 -3.13 18.22 -0.52
N VAL A 1015 -4.23 17.49 -0.75
CA VAL A 1015 -5.55 18.08 -1.02
C VAL A 1015 -6.13 18.68 0.25
N ILE A 1016 -5.91 18.04 1.41
CA ILE A 1016 -6.28 18.59 2.71
C ILE A 1016 -5.50 19.88 2.97
N ASP A 1017 -4.18 19.86 2.76
CA ASP A 1017 -3.30 21.01 2.96
C ASP A 1017 -3.70 22.18 2.07
N ASP A 1018 -3.86 21.96 0.76
CA ASP A 1018 -4.24 22.98 -0.21
C ASP A 1018 -5.59 23.61 0.11
N VAL A 1019 -6.59 22.79 0.48
CA VAL A 1019 -7.92 23.29 0.88
C VAL A 1019 -7.83 24.05 2.20
N ALA A 1020 -7.11 23.54 3.19
CA ALA A 1020 -6.97 24.17 4.51
C ALA A 1020 -6.27 25.53 4.41
N ASP A 1021 -5.15 25.59 3.69
CA ASP A 1021 -4.40 26.81 3.45
C ASP A 1021 -5.24 27.84 2.71
N TRP A 1022 -6.00 27.41 1.71
CA TRP A 1022 -6.88 28.32 0.97
C TRP A 1022 -8.01 28.88 1.86
N VAL A 1023 -8.68 28.04 2.64
CA VAL A 1023 -9.76 28.45 3.57
C VAL A 1023 -9.24 29.41 4.64
N LYS A 1024 -8.03 29.19 5.17
CA LYS A 1024 -7.41 30.06 6.19
C LYS A 1024 -6.99 31.42 5.63
N ASN A 1025 -6.71 31.51 4.33
CA ASN A 1025 -6.11 32.70 3.70
C ASN A 1025 -7.07 33.50 2.79
N GLN A 1026 -8.39 33.30 2.91
CA GLN A 1026 -9.39 34.10 2.19
C GLN A 1026 -9.29 35.59 2.59
N LYS A 1027 -8.64 36.42 1.76
CA LYS A 1027 -8.55 37.88 1.92
C LYS A 1027 -8.83 38.63 0.62
#